data_AF-A0A174HYM0-F1
#
_entry.id   AF-A0A174HYM0-F1
#
_cell.length_a   1.000
_cell.length_b   1.000
_cell.length_c   1.000
_cell.angle_alpha   90.00
_cell.angle_beta   90.00
_cell.angle_gamma   90.00
#
_symmetry.space_group_name_H-M   'P 1'
#
loop_
_entity.id
_entity.type
_entity.pdbx_description
1 polymer ?
#
loop_
_entity_poly.entity_id
_entity_poly.type
_entity_poly.pdbx_seq_one_letter_code
_entity_poly.pdbx_strand_id
1 'polypeptide(L)'
;MKYKDTLLWKKLEGNISVKNQHAMESLCDAAITMLKTVRDTFPTYTLHDEVHVVNVIHAIENLLGEEGIGKLTEGETELLLLAACYHDIGMCYSKQEKQSELNSIRFKRYLEQHPSADVLMFENEGEIPAKIQVDFFRSIHHERIAKILKDSLDVSNVRRDRLIKVCQSHGENIERVKEIPYDNFNEIDYCFCAVLLRLGDILDFDVTRSPEILYEYQKIEDAQDRQSVIEWRKHQSSLGFRYPKQASRDALAFRAVSNSMQTEHFIHMFLDYIDLELRNCSEVISNNCSDRWRNLALPIQIDRSGIESNGYRTGEYHLTMDSERVLELLVGNDLYTHSAVFIRELLQNSLDAIGTRRMLDRNYGFDSWMKEKPSVVITTWMDPDGNDWLRVDDNGIGMTEKIILDYFLKVGRSYYTSPEFYQGYYRNKDYYDYKPISQFGIGILSCFLCGDRIEVSTRHYKEGHGIRFGMIGTSGYYSLADEENGDTGEMMPSMDESGREPFRQTPGTSIAVRMNLFRHGNSGSVKNIVKDYVLFPDVPIVYKDSYETIYFPMAEELIEDIKANQVIRIPFTDEEIDYISRSFKEICWVKRPEIVLECRNIQDYVPVPSIRGGTFLITVDGELAHDLDFRIGDIRVGRSLNQEISFENKMLHILMSYEMHWDGVSDSGLNVGGLESVVKEMFQKYKDISHIHRQCGEMLQTKKYSKEQLLQELNGNDGDVASDELEEIVNRGLEIYNGLERTELSNRSTVNISVPLERNPQLKRLAEKYMYHYMEGRERGINGVSVTAYNGIKVNWNWSDYSWLRQWVNYTIVLLQGRFKPMLNMSRERVKHFSVETMGYLSVLERRLPGTELDYGQIGYYDNCPLSEYLILLNNAEFSKAAESVYLCGINLTIEKLKTMLKENDEDNGICLNTGSLSHSNSFEIENRPDENIVRALVQKNCRLKCKMSSNGCSMSLYAIGLREDGFTESELVFPPLLFAESDEADSRILTEENSIGRNIINASHPFSRWLTDNAIELERSYRGSLNAIIKCLREEDGDIMTAEINKILQNLRMISRCKVRVPNDIDLKGSDFLRIE
;
A
#
# COMPACT_ATOMS: atom_id res chain seq x y z
N MET A 1 -11.38 -58.35 2.33
CA MET A 1 -12.32 -58.65 1.21
C MET A 1 -11.49 -58.70 -0.05
N LYS A 2 -11.81 -59.57 -1.00
CA LYS A 2 -11.14 -59.62 -2.31
C LYS A 2 -12.10 -59.16 -3.39
N TYR A 3 -11.58 -58.74 -4.55
CA TYR A 3 -12.42 -58.39 -5.70
C TYR A 3 -13.34 -59.56 -6.13
N LYS A 4 -12.94 -60.81 -5.85
CA LYS A 4 -13.75 -62.02 -6.10
C LYS A 4 -15.02 -62.11 -5.25
N ASP A 5 -15.10 -61.35 -4.16
CA ASP A 5 -16.26 -61.34 -3.26
C ASP A 5 -17.36 -60.36 -3.73
N THR A 6 -17.05 -59.50 -4.71
CA THR A 6 -17.91 -58.41 -5.21
C THR A 6 -19.09 -58.95 -6.05
N LEU A 7 -20.15 -58.15 -6.17
CA LEU A 7 -21.34 -58.51 -6.97
C LEU A 7 -21.03 -58.54 -8.47
N LEU A 8 -20.17 -57.64 -8.97
CA LEU A 8 -19.73 -57.63 -10.37
C LEU A 8 -18.98 -58.92 -10.70
N TRP A 9 -18.08 -59.39 -9.83
CA TRP A 9 -17.38 -60.65 -10.04
C TRP A 9 -18.34 -61.85 -10.06
N LYS A 10 -19.27 -61.92 -9.09
CA LYS A 10 -20.27 -63.00 -9.03
C LYS A 10 -21.17 -63.02 -10.25
N LYS A 11 -21.57 -61.86 -10.77
CA LYS A 11 -22.33 -61.75 -12.02
C LYS A 11 -21.51 -62.27 -13.19
N LEU A 12 -20.22 -61.93 -13.26
CA LEU A 12 -19.34 -62.37 -14.32
C LEU A 12 -19.14 -63.90 -14.31
N GLU A 13 -18.81 -64.47 -13.16
CA GLU A 13 -18.55 -65.91 -12.98
C GLU A 13 -19.72 -66.78 -13.48
N GLY A 14 -20.96 -66.32 -13.31
CA GLY A 14 -22.15 -67.03 -13.78
C GLY A 14 -22.37 -67.01 -15.30
N ASN A 15 -21.66 -66.15 -16.05
CA ASN A 15 -21.95 -65.85 -17.45
C ASN A 15 -20.80 -66.09 -18.43
N ILE A 16 -19.57 -66.36 -17.95
CA ILE A 16 -18.39 -66.51 -18.82
C ILE A 16 -17.85 -67.95 -18.87
N SER A 17 -17.08 -68.26 -19.92
CA SER A 17 -16.40 -69.56 -20.00
C SER A 17 -15.31 -69.71 -18.94
N VAL A 18 -15.08 -70.94 -18.45
CA VAL A 18 -14.02 -71.25 -17.46
C VAL A 18 -12.64 -70.73 -17.93
N LYS A 19 -12.36 -70.81 -19.23
CA LYS A 19 -11.12 -70.29 -19.82
C LYS A 19 -11.01 -68.76 -19.67
N ASN A 20 -12.07 -68.03 -19.96
CA ASN A 20 -12.09 -66.56 -19.84
C ASN A 20 -12.05 -66.15 -18.37
N GLN A 21 -12.70 -66.89 -17.47
CA GLN A 21 -12.62 -66.66 -16.03
C GLN A 21 -11.17 -66.74 -15.53
N HIS A 22 -10.44 -67.81 -15.87
CA HIS A 22 -9.04 -67.96 -15.47
C HIS A 22 -8.15 -66.84 -16.07
N ALA A 23 -8.46 -66.37 -17.28
CA ALA A 23 -7.75 -65.26 -17.89
C ALA A 23 -8.01 -63.94 -17.12
N MET A 24 -9.27 -63.65 -16.79
CA MET A 24 -9.66 -62.47 -16.00
C MET A 24 -9.03 -62.47 -14.61
N GLU A 25 -9.03 -63.61 -13.92
CA GLU A 25 -8.39 -63.75 -12.61
C GLU A 25 -6.89 -63.45 -12.68
N SER A 26 -6.20 -64.05 -13.65
CA SER A 26 -4.77 -63.84 -13.86
C SER A 26 -4.44 -62.36 -14.11
N LEU A 27 -5.27 -61.65 -14.88
CA LEU A 27 -5.08 -60.22 -15.15
C LEU A 27 -5.32 -59.35 -13.92
N CYS A 28 -6.42 -59.58 -13.20
CA CYS A 28 -6.73 -58.83 -11.99
C CYS A 28 -5.65 -59.05 -10.92
N ASP A 29 -5.26 -60.31 -10.68
CA ASP A 29 -4.22 -60.66 -9.71
C ASP A 29 -2.86 -60.03 -10.08
N ALA A 30 -2.53 -59.99 -11.38
CA ALA A 30 -1.32 -59.33 -11.86
C ALA A 30 -1.33 -57.82 -11.61
N ALA A 31 -2.44 -57.14 -11.93
CA ALA A 31 -2.60 -55.69 -11.70
C ALA A 31 -2.53 -55.35 -10.21
N ILE A 32 -3.25 -56.08 -9.37
CA ILE A 32 -3.24 -55.90 -7.90
C ILE A 32 -1.83 -56.12 -7.33
N THR A 33 -1.09 -57.11 -7.85
CA THR A 33 0.29 -57.35 -7.44
C THR A 33 1.20 -56.16 -7.79
N MET A 34 0.98 -55.53 -8.94
CA MET A 34 1.71 -54.31 -9.32
C MET A 34 1.32 -53.11 -8.43
N LEU A 35 0.04 -52.91 -8.18
CA LEU A 35 -0.47 -51.81 -7.35
C LEU A 35 0.11 -51.82 -5.92
N LYS A 36 0.39 -53.00 -5.36
CA LYS A 36 1.10 -53.11 -4.05
C LYS A 36 2.47 -52.44 -4.05
N THR A 37 3.11 -52.27 -5.21
CA THR A 37 4.41 -51.58 -5.36
C THR A 37 4.29 -50.06 -5.48
N VAL A 38 3.08 -49.48 -5.52
CA VAL A 38 2.89 -48.02 -5.48
C VAL A 38 3.52 -47.41 -4.23
N ARG A 39 3.59 -48.18 -3.13
CA ARG A 39 4.30 -47.76 -1.91
C ARG A 39 5.81 -47.57 -2.10
N ASP A 40 6.41 -48.22 -3.10
CA ASP A 40 7.82 -48.05 -3.40
C ASP A 40 8.06 -46.78 -4.25
N THR A 41 7.09 -46.42 -5.10
CA THR A 41 7.17 -45.26 -5.99
C THR A 41 6.64 -43.97 -5.37
N PHE A 42 5.66 -44.08 -4.46
CA PHE A 42 4.97 -43.01 -3.72
C PHE A 42 4.91 -43.33 -2.22
N PRO A 43 6.05 -43.31 -1.50
CA PRO A 43 6.14 -43.84 -0.14
C PRO A 43 5.33 -43.07 0.91
N THR A 44 5.05 -41.80 0.67
CA THR A 44 4.32 -40.90 1.59
C THR A 44 2.85 -40.71 1.22
N TYR A 45 2.39 -41.24 0.10
CA TYR A 45 1.02 -41.03 -0.38
C TYR A 45 0.05 -42.07 0.19
N THR A 46 -1.25 -41.83 0.01
CA THR A 46 -2.30 -42.77 0.46
C THR A 46 -2.23 -44.11 -0.26
N LEU A 47 -2.87 -45.13 0.28
CA LEU A 47 -2.83 -46.49 -0.28
C LEU A 47 -3.59 -46.57 -1.61
N HIS A 48 -3.01 -47.29 -2.58
CA HIS A 48 -3.64 -47.62 -3.87
C HIS A 48 -3.46 -49.13 -4.11
N ASP A 49 -3.86 -49.94 -3.14
CA ASP A 49 -3.69 -51.40 -3.15
C ASP A 49 -5.01 -52.14 -3.40
N GLU A 50 -5.06 -53.43 -3.08
CA GLU A 50 -6.25 -54.28 -3.29
C GLU A 50 -7.50 -53.73 -2.58
N VAL A 51 -7.34 -53.01 -1.47
CA VAL A 51 -8.47 -52.42 -0.74
C VAL A 51 -9.11 -51.32 -1.56
N HIS A 52 -8.30 -50.41 -2.10
CA HIS A 52 -8.75 -49.33 -2.98
C HIS A 52 -9.52 -49.88 -4.20
N VAL A 53 -8.96 -50.89 -4.88
CA VAL A 53 -9.63 -51.54 -6.02
C VAL A 53 -11.01 -52.08 -5.64
N VAL A 54 -11.12 -52.74 -4.49
CA VAL A 54 -12.40 -53.29 -4.01
C VAL A 54 -13.39 -52.18 -3.65
N ASN A 55 -12.94 -51.10 -3.04
CA ASN A 55 -13.79 -49.95 -2.70
C ASN A 55 -14.34 -49.26 -3.95
N VAL A 56 -13.50 -49.07 -4.98
CA VAL A 56 -13.93 -48.55 -6.29
C VAL A 56 -15.02 -49.44 -6.90
N ILE A 57 -14.82 -50.77 -6.89
CA ILE A 57 -15.84 -51.72 -7.36
C ILE A 57 -17.14 -51.59 -6.56
N HIS A 58 -17.06 -51.51 -5.24
CA HIS A 58 -18.24 -51.33 -4.39
C HIS A 58 -18.95 -49.99 -4.65
N ALA A 59 -18.22 -48.89 -4.86
CA ALA A 59 -18.81 -47.61 -5.22
C ALA A 59 -19.58 -47.72 -6.53
N ILE A 60 -19.01 -48.39 -7.54
CA ILE A 60 -19.68 -48.66 -8.83
C ILE A 60 -20.94 -49.51 -8.63
N GLU A 61 -20.86 -50.59 -7.84
CA GLU A 61 -22.00 -51.46 -7.54
C GLU A 61 -23.15 -50.69 -6.86
N ASN A 62 -22.81 -49.84 -5.90
CA ASN A 62 -23.80 -49.05 -5.18
C ASN A 62 -24.43 -47.95 -6.04
N LEU A 63 -23.68 -47.33 -6.95
CA LEU A 63 -24.22 -46.36 -7.91
C LEU A 63 -25.20 -47.02 -8.89
N LEU A 64 -24.96 -48.28 -9.26
CA LEU A 64 -25.83 -49.03 -10.16
C LEU A 64 -27.06 -49.61 -9.47
N GLY A 65 -26.93 -50.02 -8.20
CA GLY A 65 -27.94 -50.81 -7.50
C GLY A 65 -28.18 -52.18 -8.15
N GLU A 66 -29.07 -52.97 -7.58
CA GLU A 66 -29.35 -54.33 -8.07
C GLU A 66 -29.90 -54.33 -9.50
N GLU A 67 -30.75 -53.35 -9.85
CA GLU A 67 -31.34 -53.24 -11.18
C GLU A 67 -30.28 -52.87 -12.25
N GLY A 68 -29.39 -51.93 -11.95
CA GLY A 68 -28.32 -51.53 -12.85
C GLY A 68 -27.32 -52.66 -13.08
N ILE A 69 -26.91 -53.36 -12.01
CA ILE A 69 -26.05 -54.55 -12.12
C ILE A 69 -26.71 -55.61 -13.00
N GLY A 70 -28.03 -55.81 -12.88
CA GLY A 70 -28.78 -56.73 -13.75
C GLY A 70 -28.66 -56.40 -15.25
N LYS A 71 -28.61 -55.11 -15.60
CA LYS A 71 -28.56 -54.61 -17.00
C LYS A 71 -27.18 -54.65 -17.65
N LEU A 72 -26.10 -54.78 -16.87
CA LEU A 72 -24.74 -54.87 -17.41
C LEU A 72 -24.57 -56.05 -18.37
N THR A 73 -23.91 -55.81 -19.50
CA THR A 73 -23.45 -56.89 -20.39
C THR A 73 -22.23 -57.61 -19.81
N GLU A 74 -21.89 -58.77 -20.38
CA GLU A 74 -20.65 -59.48 -20.06
C GLU A 74 -19.44 -58.57 -20.29
N GLY A 75 -19.36 -57.92 -21.46
CA GLY A 75 -18.23 -57.04 -21.80
C GLY A 75 -18.14 -55.78 -20.95
N GLU A 76 -19.26 -55.18 -20.54
CA GLU A 76 -19.24 -54.06 -19.58
C GLU A 76 -18.77 -54.51 -18.20
N THR A 77 -19.21 -55.69 -17.74
CA THR A 77 -18.81 -56.26 -16.45
C THR A 77 -17.31 -56.58 -16.44
N GLU A 78 -16.80 -57.22 -17.50
CA GLU A 78 -15.37 -57.49 -17.69
C GLU A 78 -14.55 -56.20 -17.70
N LEU A 79 -15.01 -55.19 -18.44
CA LEU A 79 -14.31 -53.93 -18.58
C LEU A 79 -14.27 -53.13 -17.28
N LEU A 80 -15.37 -53.06 -16.53
CA LEU A 80 -15.40 -52.35 -15.24
C LEU A 80 -14.46 -52.98 -14.22
N LEU A 81 -14.44 -54.32 -14.13
CA LEU A 81 -13.53 -55.05 -13.24
C LEU A 81 -12.06 -54.83 -13.61
N LEU A 82 -11.72 -54.91 -14.90
CA LEU A 82 -10.36 -54.64 -15.34
C LEU A 82 -10.00 -53.15 -15.17
N ALA A 83 -10.92 -52.24 -15.47
CA ALA A 83 -10.69 -50.81 -15.32
C ALA A 83 -10.38 -50.44 -13.87
N ALA A 84 -11.17 -50.95 -12.90
CA ALA A 84 -10.89 -50.76 -11.48
C ALA A 84 -9.51 -51.29 -11.08
N CYS A 85 -9.11 -52.48 -11.57
CA CYS A 85 -7.79 -53.05 -11.29
C CYS A 85 -6.62 -52.29 -11.93
N TYR A 86 -6.81 -51.65 -13.09
CA TYR A 86 -5.72 -51.12 -13.90
C TYR A 86 -5.61 -49.59 -13.93
N HIS A 87 -6.61 -48.84 -13.47
CA HIS A 87 -6.63 -47.37 -13.63
C HIS A 87 -5.41 -46.67 -13.05
N ASP A 88 -4.95 -47.10 -11.87
CA ASP A 88 -3.81 -46.53 -11.16
C ASP A 88 -2.47 -47.22 -11.41
N ILE A 89 -2.42 -48.23 -12.27
CA ILE A 89 -1.16 -48.96 -12.53
C ILE A 89 -0.07 -48.03 -13.09
N GLY A 90 -0.48 -46.90 -13.67
CA GLY A 90 0.38 -45.80 -14.09
C GLY A 90 1.14 -45.10 -12.96
N MET A 91 0.90 -45.44 -11.69
CA MET A 91 1.72 -45.04 -10.55
C MET A 91 2.93 -45.96 -10.33
N CYS A 92 2.98 -47.13 -10.98
CA CYS A 92 4.10 -48.04 -10.91
C CYS A 92 5.17 -47.69 -11.96
N TYR A 93 6.45 -47.66 -11.57
CA TYR A 93 7.57 -47.44 -12.48
C TYR A 93 8.87 -48.00 -11.93
N SER A 94 9.71 -48.49 -12.84
CA SER A 94 11.11 -48.81 -12.56
C SER A 94 11.97 -47.54 -12.49
N LYS A 95 13.18 -47.66 -11.92
CA LYS A 95 14.17 -46.55 -11.90
C LYS A 95 14.54 -46.06 -13.30
N GLN A 96 14.59 -46.95 -14.29
CA GLN A 96 14.91 -46.60 -15.68
C GLN A 96 13.79 -45.80 -16.34
N GLU A 97 12.54 -46.22 -16.16
CA GLU A 97 11.37 -45.47 -16.65
C GLU A 97 11.26 -44.10 -15.99
N LYS A 98 11.52 -44.04 -14.67
CA LYS A 98 11.54 -42.79 -13.92
C LYS A 98 12.47 -41.76 -14.57
N GLN A 99 13.71 -42.15 -14.84
CA GLN A 99 14.70 -41.28 -15.47
C GLN A 99 14.30 -40.89 -16.91
N SER A 100 13.73 -41.83 -17.66
CA SER A 100 13.27 -41.56 -19.04
C SER A 100 12.15 -40.53 -19.10
N GLU A 101 11.19 -40.58 -18.17
CA GLU A 101 10.06 -39.63 -18.16
C GLU A 101 10.49 -38.24 -17.68
N LEU A 102 11.37 -38.16 -16.68
CA LEU A 102 11.94 -36.88 -16.21
C LEU A 102 12.80 -36.18 -17.29
N ASN A 103 13.30 -36.92 -18.28
CA ASN A 103 14.01 -36.37 -19.43
C ASN A 103 13.09 -36.09 -20.65
N SER A 104 11.79 -36.37 -20.53
CA SER A 104 10.86 -36.31 -21.65
C SER A 104 10.37 -34.88 -21.94
N ILE A 105 9.81 -34.68 -23.13
CA ILE A 105 9.11 -33.43 -23.47
C ILE A 105 7.86 -33.20 -22.61
N ARG A 106 7.29 -34.26 -22.02
CA ARG A 106 6.15 -34.13 -21.09
C ARG A 106 6.58 -33.46 -19.80
N PHE A 107 7.76 -33.80 -19.27
CA PHE A 107 8.29 -33.14 -18.08
C PHE A 107 8.58 -31.66 -18.33
N LYS A 108 9.13 -31.32 -19.52
CA LYS A 108 9.31 -29.92 -19.92
C LYS A 108 7.99 -29.15 -19.96
N ARG A 109 6.96 -29.71 -20.59
CA ARG A 109 5.60 -29.13 -20.61
C ARG A 109 5.00 -28.99 -19.21
N TYR A 110 5.27 -29.95 -18.32
CA TYR A 110 4.84 -29.88 -16.93
C TYR A 110 5.46 -28.68 -16.22
N LEU A 111 6.77 -28.44 -16.37
CA LEU A 111 7.45 -27.25 -15.81
C LEU A 111 6.90 -25.94 -16.39
N GLU A 112 6.65 -25.88 -17.70
CA GLU A 112 6.02 -24.72 -18.35
C GLU A 112 4.62 -24.39 -17.77
N GLN A 113 3.86 -25.43 -17.39
CA GLN A 113 2.53 -25.28 -16.78
C GLN A 113 2.57 -25.05 -15.26
N HIS A 114 3.72 -25.30 -14.62
CA HIS A 114 3.90 -25.17 -13.17
C HIS A 114 5.17 -24.34 -12.87
N PRO A 115 5.15 -23.00 -13.08
CA PRO A 115 6.33 -22.15 -12.93
C PRO A 115 7.00 -22.23 -11.54
N SER A 116 6.23 -22.53 -10.48
CA SER A 116 6.81 -22.74 -9.14
C SER A 116 7.73 -23.96 -9.06
N ALA A 117 7.44 -25.02 -9.83
CA ALA A 117 8.30 -26.18 -9.93
C ALA A 117 9.60 -25.84 -10.70
N ASP A 118 9.49 -25.01 -11.73
CA ASP A 118 10.64 -24.54 -12.52
C ASP A 118 11.59 -23.64 -11.68
N VAL A 119 11.03 -22.72 -10.89
CA VAL A 119 11.80 -21.89 -9.94
C VAL A 119 12.50 -22.74 -8.90
N LEU A 120 11.81 -23.68 -8.27
CA LEU A 120 12.42 -24.60 -7.29
C LEU A 120 13.55 -25.42 -7.90
N MET A 121 13.41 -25.84 -9.15
CA MET A 121 14.48 -26.51 -9.89
C MET A 121 15.69 -25.59 -10.14
N PHE A 122 15.44 -24.33 -10.46
CA PHE A 122 16.50 -23.32 -10.63
C PHE A 122 17.24 -23.04 -9.32
N GLU A 123 16.52 -22.93 -8.21
CA GLU A 123 17.07 -22.74 -6.86
C GLU A 123 17.91 -23.94 -6.40
N ASN A 124 17.63 -25.14 -6.91
CA ASN A 124 18.38 -26.36 -6.61
C ASN A 124 19.43 -26.69 -7.69
N GLU A 125 20.02 -25.67 -8.33
CA GLU A 125 21.11 -25.81 -9.32
C GLU A 125 20.80 -26.76 -10.50
N GLY A 126 19.52 -26.92 -10.84
CA GLY A 126 19.08 -27.81 -11.92
C GLY A 126 18.88 -29.27 -11.50
N GLU A 127 19.04 -29.62 -10.21
CA GLU A 127 18.56 -30.90 -9.69
C GLU A 127 17.03 -30.89 -9.55
N ILE A 128 16.39 -32.02 -9.88
CA ILE A 128 14.93 -32.16 -9.76
C ILE A 128 14.61 -32.60 -8.31
N PRO A 129 14.00 -31.77 -7.45
CA PRO A 129 13.65 -32.17 -6.09
C PRO A 129 12.67 -33.34 -6.08
N ALA A 130 12.76 -34.20 -5.07
CA ALA A 130 11.94 -35.43 -4.96
C ALA A 130 10.43 -35.14 -5.04
N LYS A 131 9.98 -34.04 -4.45
CA LYS A 131 8.58 -33.57 -4.51
C LYS A 131 8.12 -33.30 -5.94
N ILE A 132 8.92 -32.59 -6.74
CA ILE A 132 8.58 -32.29 -8.15
C ILE A 132 8.47 -33.57 -8.96
N GLN A 133 9.34 -34.54 -8.70
CA GLN A 133 9.26 -35.85 -9.36
C GLN A 133 7.93 -36.53 -9.03
N VAL A 134 7.56 -36.59 -7.74
CA VAL A 134 6.30 -37.18 -7.28
C VAL A 134 5.08 -36.51 -7.92
N ASP A 135 5.01 -35.17 -7.86
CA ASP A 135 3.86 -34.42 -8.40
C ASP A 135 3.74 -34.56 -9.91
N PHE A 136 4.86 -34.60 -10.63
CA PHE A 136 4.87 -34.89 -12.06
C PHE A 136 4.28 -36.28 -12.36
N PHE A 137 4.76 -37.34 -11.68
CA PHE A 137 4.22 -38.69 -11.93
C PHE A 137 2.76 -38.83 -11.52
N ARG A 138 2.29 -38.13 -10.47
CA ARG A 138 0.87 -38.01 -10.14
C ARG A 138 0.10 -37.33 -11.28
N SER A 139 0.63 -36.28 -11.89
CA SER A 139 -0.10 -35.57 -12.96
C SER A 139 -0.33 -36.42 -14.23
N ILE A 140 0.53 -37.41 -14.50
CA ILE A 140 0.49 -38.21 -15.73
C ILE A 140 0.12 -39.68 -15.55
N HIS A 141 -0.16 -40.16 -14.32
CA HIS A 141 -0.35 -41.59 -14.05
C HIS A 141 -1.44 -42.22 -14.94
N HIS A 142 -2.58 -41.56 -15.08
CA HIS A 142 -3.66 -42.00 -15.97
C HIS A 142 -3.20 -42.20 -17.43
N GLU A 143 -2.30 -41.36 -17.96
CA GLU A 143 -1.76 -41.52 -19.32
C GLU A 143 -0.80 -42.72 -19.44
N ARG A 144 -0.07 -43.06 -18.37
CA ARG A 144 1.02 -44.04 -18.38
C ARG A 144 0.55 -45.47 -18.56
N ILE A 145 -0.73 -45.77 -18.29
CA ILE A 145 -1.29 -47.11 -18.45
C ILE A 145 -1.00 -47.72 -19.84
N ALA A 146 -1.02 -46.90 -20.90
CA ALA A 146 -0.77 -47.33 -22.27
C ALA A 146 0.65 -47.90 -22.49
N LYS A 147 1.62 -47.50 -21.66
CA LYS A 147 2.99 -48.01 -21.69
C LYS A 147 3.16 -49.31 -20.90
N ILE A 148 2.32 -49.51 -19.88
CA ILE A 148 2.45 -50.63 -18.93
C ILE A 148 1.69 -51.87 -19.42
N LEU A 149 0.54 -51.68 -20.05
CA LEU A 149 -0.25 -52.78 -20.61
C LEU A 149 0.48 -53.46 -21.77
N LYS A 150 0.70 -54.77 -21.68
CA LYS A 150 1.33 -55.58 -22.75
C LYS A 150 0.47 -55.57 -24.02
N ASP A 151 1.12 -55.63 -25.19
CA ASP A 151 0.44 -55.63 -26.50
C ASP A 151 -0.48 -56.84 -26.72
N SER A 152 -0.30 -57.91 -25.96
CA SER A 152 -1.06 -59.16 -26.07
C SER A 152 -2.38 -59.19 -25.29
N LEU A 153 -2.83 -58.08 -24.71
CA LEU A 153 -3.99 -58.05 -23.82
C LEU A 153 -5.31 -57.83 -24.59
N ASP A 154 -5.77 -58.85 -25.31
CA ASP A 154 -7.16 -58.95 -25.72
C ASP A 154 -7.76 -60.16 -25.00
N VAL A 155 -8.67 -59.93 -24.05
CA VAL A 155 -9.30 -60.99 -23.24
C VAL A 155 -10.81 -60.89 -23.36
N SER A 156 -11.41 -62.01 -23.78
CA SER A 156 -12.86 -62.14 -23.91
C SER A 156 -13.44 -61.04 -24.80
N ASN A 157 -14.27 -60.14 -24.24
CA ASN A 157 -14.88 -59.04 -24.98
C ASN A 157 -14.14 -57.70 -24.83
N VAL A 158 -13.07 -57.66 -24.02
CA VAL A 158 -12.33 -56.42 -23.69
C VAL A 158 -11.10 -56.28 -24.58
N ARG A 159 -11.09 -55.20 -25.37
CA ARG A 159 -9.95 -54.80 -26.20
C ARG A 159 -8.97 -53.93 -25.44
N ARG A 160 -7.66 -54.12 -25.68
CA ARG A 160 -6.59 -53.31 -25.07
C ARG A 160 -6.80 -51.81 -25.23
N ASP A 161 -7.10 -51.34 -26.44
CA ASP A 161 -7.23 -49.92 -26.75
C ASP A 161 -8.40 -49.27 -26.00
N ARG A 162 -9.45 -50.04 -25.70
CA ARG A 162 -10.64 -49.58 -24.99
C ARG A 162 -10.42 -49.54 -23.49
N LEU A 163 -9.78 -50.55 -22.92
CA LEU A 163 -9.36 -50.53 -21.51
C LEU A 163 -8.44 -49.33 -21.24
N ILE A 164 -7.45 -49.08 -22.11
CA ILE A 164 -6.58 -47.90 -21.98
C ILE A 164 -7.41 -46.62 -21.94
N LYS A 165 -8.37 -46.45 -22.86
CA LYS A 165 -9.12 -45.20 -22.96
C LYS A 165 -10.08 -44.99 -21.78
N VAL A 166 -10.71 -46.07 -21.29
CA VAL A 166 -11.55 -46.03 -20.09
C VAL A 166 -10.72 -45.72 -18.85
N CYS A 167 -9.57 -46.36 -18.67
CA CYS A 167 -8.69 -46.03 -17.55
C CYS A 167 -8.14 -44.59 -17.66
N GLN A 168 -7.63 -44.16 -18.82
CA GLN A 168 -7.15 -42.79 -19.02
C GLN A 168 -8.20 -41.75 -18.67
N SER A 169 -9.47 -42.09 -18.91
CA SER A 169 -10.57 -41.17 -18.67
C SER A 169 -10.61 -40.65 -17.25
N HIS A 170 -10.11 -41.34 -16.21
CA HIS A 170 -10.24 -40.87 -14.82
C HIS A 170 -9.41 -39.63 -14.48
N GLY A 171 -8.31 -39.41 -15.19
CA GLY A 171 -7.49 -38.19 -15.05
C GLY A 171 -7.65 -37.17 -16.19
N GLU A 172 -8.44 -37.48 -17.23
CA GLU A 172 -8.69 -36.56 -18.34
C GLU A 172 -9.85 -35.59 -18.06
N ASN A 173 -9.92 -34.51 -18.83
CA ASN A 173 -11.07 -33.61 -18.83
C ASN A 173 -12.34 -34.33 -19.33
N ILE A 174 -13.50 -34.02 -18.72
CA ILE A 174 -14.79 -34.66 -19.04
C ILE A 174 -15.15 -34.62 -20.54
N GLU A 175 -14.72 -33.59 -21.29
CA GLU A 175 -14.96 -33.52 -22.73
C GLU A 175 -14.35 -34.70 -23.50
N ARG A 176 -13.23 -35.28 -23.03
CA ARG A 176 -12.63 -36.48 -23.63
C ARG A 176 -13.46 -37.74 -23.42
N VAL A 177 -14.25 -37.79 -22.35
CA VAL A 177 -15.14 -38.92 -22.04
C VAL A 177 -16.28 -38.98 -23.07
N LYS A 178 -16.75 -37.83 -23.54
CA LYS A 178 -17.80 -37.71 -24.57
C LYS A 178 -17.38 -38.27 -25.94
N GLU A 179 -16.08 -38.35 -26.20
CA GLU A 179 -15.50 -38.86 -27.45
C GLU A 179 -15.38 -40.41 -27.47
N ILE A 180 -15.61 -41.08 -26.34
CA ILE A 180 -15.45 -42.54 -26.23
C ILE A 180 -16.66 -43.23 -26.92
N PRO A 181 -16.44 -44.10 -27.93
CA PRO A 181 -17.52 -44.65 -28.74
C PRO A 181 -18.30 -45.76 -28.04
N TYR A 182 -19.51 -46.05 -28.53
CA TYR A 182 -20.27 -47.26 -28.20
C TYR A 182 -19.86 -48.42 -29.12
N ASP A 183 -19.69 -49.62 -28.56
CA ASP A 183 -19.44 -50.85 -29.33
C ASP A 183 -20.76 -51.53 -29.71
N ASN A 184 -21.19 -51.32 -30.94
CA ASN A 184 -22.41 -51.95 -31.46
C ASN A 184 -22.32 -53.47 -31.58
N PHE A 185 -21.12 -54.06 -31.66
CA PHE A 185 -20.96 -55.49 -31.91
C PHE A 185 -21.08 -56.30 -30.62
N ASN A 186 -20.38 -55.88 -29.56
CA ASN A 186 -20.43 -56.52 -28.25
C ASN A 186 -21.42 -55.85 -27.29
N GLU A 187 -22.16 -54.85 -27.76
CA GLU A 187 -23.07 -54.01 -26.96
C GLU A 187 -22.40 -53.43 -25.70
N ILE A 188 -21.18 -52.91 -25.85
CA ILE A 188 -20.40 -52.34 -24.74
C ILE A 188 -20.42 -50.82 -24.82
N ASP A 189 -20.91 -50.18 -23.76
CA ASP A 189 -20.88 -48.73 -23.63
C ASP A 189 -19.61 -48.27 -22.90
N TYR A 190 -18.55 -48.02 -23.67
CA TYR A 190 -17.26 -47.60 -23.12
C TYR A 190 -17.34 -46.23 -22.43
N CYS A 191 -18.22 -45.33 -22.90
CA CYS A 191 -18.45 -44.02 -22.29
C CYS A 191 -19.08 -44.18 -20.90
N PHE A 192 -20.07 -45.06 -20.78
CA PHE A 192 -20.68 -45.43 -19.51
C PHE A 192 -19.67 -46.06 -18.53
N CYS A 193 -18.82 -46.99 -18.99
CA CYS A 193 -17.79 -47.58 -18.11
C CYS A 193 -16.76 -46.54 -17.64
N ALA A 194 -16.41 -45.57 -18.48
CA ALA A 194 -15.54 -44.45 -18.11
C ALA A 194 -16.16 -43.56 -17.03
N VAL A 195 -17.45 -43.24 -17.15
CA VAL A 195 -18.18 -42.48 -16.12
C VAL A 195 -18.19 -43.22 -14.78
N LEU A 196 -18.51 -44.52 -14.79
CA LEU A 196 -18.56 -45.30 -13.54
C LEU A 196 -17.19 -45.43 -12.89
N LEU A 197 -16.12 -45.62 -13.66
CA LEU A 197 -14.76 -45.64 -13.12
C LEU A 197 -14.41 -44.30 -12.46
N ARG A 198 -14.69 -43.18 -13.13
CA ARG A 198 -14.46 -41.83 -12.62
C ARG A 198 -15.14 -41.59 -11.28
N LEU A 199 -16.42 -41.94 -11.20
CA LEU A 199 -17.19 -41.78 -9.97
C LEU A 199 -16.76 -42.79 -8.91
N GLY A 200 -16.45 -44.03 -9.29
CA GLY A 200 -16.00 -45.06 -8.35
C GLY A 200 -14.70 -44.69 -7.65
N ASP A 201 -13.73 -44.15 -8.39
CA ASP A 201 -12.43 -43.70 -7.88
C ASP A 201 -12.57 -42.56 -6.86
N ILE A 202 -13.22 -41.46 -7.25
CA ILE A 202 -13.34 -40.29 -6.36
C ILE A 202 -14.24 -40.52 -5.15
N LEU A 203 -15.15 -41.51 -5.22
CA LEU A 203 -16.02 -41.90 -4.11
C LEU A 203 -15.34 -42.86 -3.12
N ASP A 204 -14.16 -43.40 -3.43
CA ASP A 204 -13.30 -44.06 -2.42
C ASP A 204 -12.64 -43.03 -1.51
N PHE A 205 -13.47 -42.41 -0.66
CA PHE A 205 -13.10 -41.32 0.22
C PHE A 205 -13.39 -41.64 1.69
N ASP A 206 -12.61 -42.56 2.24
CA ASP A 206 -12.68 -42.94 3.65
C ASP A 206 -11.31 -43.29 4.27
N VAL A 207 -11.33 -43.61 5.56
CA VAL A 207 -10.16 -43.96 6.39
C VAL A 207 -9.39 -45.20 5.89
N THR A 208 -10.01 -46.10 5.13
CA THR A 208 -9.33 -47.31 4.65
C THR A 208 -8.19 -47.00 3.68
N ARG A 209 -8.25 -45.84 3.01
CA ARG A 209 -7.18 -45.33 2.14
C ARG A 209 -5.95 -44.79 2.92
N SER A 210 -6.10 -44.54 4.23
CA SER A 210 -5.12 -43.83 5.07
C SER A 210 -4.96 -44.40 6.49
N PRO A 211 -4.59 -45.68 6.67
CA PRO A 211 -4.51 -46.30 8.00
C PRO A 211 -3.57 -45.57 8.97
N GLU A 212 -4.07 -45.19 10.15
CA GLU A 212 -3.34 -44.37 11.14
C GLU A 212 -1.98 -44.95 11.54
N ILE A 213 -1.89 -46.28 11.68
CA ILE A 213 -0.62 -46.96 11.98
C ILE A 213 0.48 -46.71 10.94
N LEU A 214 0.11 -46.55 9.66
CA LEU A 214 1.07 -46.25 8.61
C LEU A 214 1.47 -44.77 8.62
N TYR A 215 0.52 -43.88 8.92
CA TYR A 215 0.76 -42.45 9.07
C TYR A 215 1.84 -42.18 10.11
N GLU A 216 1.68 -42.79 11.30
CA GLU A 216 2.64 -42.67 12.40
C GLU A 216 3.98 -43.33 12.08
N TYR A 217 3.97 -44.59 11.60
CA TYR A 217 5.19 -45.36 11.35
C TYR A 217 6.07 -44.71 10.27
N GLN A 218 5.46 -44.18 9.21
CA GLN A 218 6.18 -43.52 8.12
C GLN A 218 6.49 -42.05 8.44
N LYS A 219 6.03 -41.54 9.59
CA LYS A 219 6.17 -40.14 9.98
C LYS A 219 5.67 -39.20 8.88
N ILE A 220 4.47 -39.47 8.36
CA ILE A 220 3.90 -38.69 7.26
C ILE A 220 3.75 -37.22 7.66
N GLU A 221 3.45 -36.93 8.94
CA GLU A 221 3.42 -35.58 9.51
C GLU A 221 4.74 -34.80 9.29
N ASP A 222 5.89 -35.49 9.33
CA ASP A 222 7.22 -34.91 9.15
C ASP A 222 7.66 -34.88 7.67
N ALA A 223 6.84 -35.39 6.74
CA ALA A 223 7.19 -35.46 5.34
C ALA A 223 7.16 -34.07 4.69
N GLN A 224 8.18 -33.75 3.88
CA GLN A 224 8.22 -32.51 3.09
C GLN A 224 7.06 -32.38 2.07
N ASP A 225 6.35 -33.48 1.80
CA ASP A 225 5.17 -33.50 0.93
C ASP A 225 3.89 -33.17 1.70
N ARG A 226 3.62 -31.87 1.88
CA ARG A 226 2.38 -31.36 2.49
C ARG A 226 1.11 -31.81 1.77
N GLN A 227 1.15 -32.05 0.45
CA GLN A 227 -0.03 -32.54 -0.26
C GLN A 227 -0.38 -33.94 0.24
N SER A 228 0.61 -34.79 0.48
CA SER A 228 0.39 -36.08 1.14
C SER A 228 -0.24 -35.88 2.52
N VAL A 229 0.31 -35.02 3.39
CA VAL A 229 -0.28 -34.77 4.74
C VAL A 229 -1.74 -34.35 4.66
N ILE A 230 -2.09 -33.44 3.74
CA ILE A 230 -3.45 -32.99 3.51
C ILE A 230 -4.34 -34.16 3.04
N GLU A 231 -3.89 -34.94 2.06
CA GLU A 231 -4.64 -36.12 1.59
C GLU A 231 -4.88 -37.13 2.72
N TRP A 232 -3.85 -37.48 3.49
CA TRP A 232 -3.98 -38.42 4.61
C TRP A 232 -4.98 -37.94 5.65
N ARG A 233 -4.85 -36.70 6.13
CA ARG A 233 -5.74 -36.16 7.17
C ARG A 233 -7.20 -36.08 6.73
N LYS A 234 -7.45 -35.70 5.47
CA LYS A 234 -8.81 -35.70 4.89
C LYS A 234 -9.42 -37.10 4.96
N HIS A 235 -8.70 -38.11 4.48
CA HIS A 235 -9.18 -39.50 4.47
C HIS A 235 -9.37 -40.04 5.89
N GLN A 236 -8.45 -39.78 6.82
CA GLN A 236 -8.54 -40.24 8.22
C GLN A 236 -9.76 -39.67 8.96
N SER A 237 -10.17 -38.44 8.60
CA SER A 237 -11.36 -37.80 9.16
C SER A 237 -12.66 -38.23 8.46
N SER A 238 -12.56 -38.96 7.35
CA SER A 238 -13.69 -39.34 6.49
C SER A 238 -14.17 -40.76 6.78
N LEU A 239 -15.47 -40.91 7.05
CA LEU A 239 -16.12 -42.20 7.31
C LEU A 239 -16.80 -42.78 6.06
N GLY A 240 -16.70 -42.10 4.92
CA GLY A 240 -17.20 -42.55 3.62
C GLY A 240 -18.66 -42.21 3.33
N PHE A 241 -19.11 -42.64 2.15
CA PHE A 241 -20.46 -42.40 1.65
C PHE A 241 -21.47 -43.46 2.10
N ARG A 242 -22.73 -43.06 2.22
CA ARG A 242 -23.86 -43.95 2.47
C ARG A 242 -24.76 -44.01 1.26
N TYR A 243 -24.77 -45.18 0.64
CA TYR A 243 -25.54 -45.40 -0.58
C TYR A 243 -26.97 -45.87 -0.29
N PRO A 244 -27.96 -45.42 -1.09
CA PRO A 244 -29.29 -45.99 -1.09
C PRO A 244 -29.25 -47.44 -1.62
N LYS A 245 -30.28 -48.23 -1.30
CA LYS A 245 -30.38 -49.64 -1.77
C LYS A 245 -30.53 -49.79 -3.28
N GLN A 246 -30.97 -48.74 -3.96
CA GLN A 246 -31.14 -48.67 -5.42
C GLN A 246 -30.62 -47.33 -5.92
N ALA A 247 -30.22 -47.27 -7.19
CA ALA A 247 -29.77 -46.04 -7.83
C ALA A 247 -30.80 -44.91 -7.66
N SER A 248 -30.36 -43.75 -7.18
CA SER A 248 -31.23 -42.60 -6.92
C SER A 248 -30.54 -41.29 -7.34
N ARG A 249 -31.37 -40.31 -7.71
CA ARG A 249 -30.94 -38.91 -7.93
C ARG A 249 -30.86 -38.10 -6.64
N ASP A 250 -31.26 -38.68 -5.51
CA ASP A 250 -31.18 -38.03 -4.21
C ASP A 250 -29.73 -37.71 -3.83
N ALA A 251 -29.56 -36.78 -2.89
CA ALA A 251 -28.25 -36.40 -2.41
C ALA A 251 -27.53 -37.60 -1.77
N LEU A 252 -26.28 -37.84 -2.13
CA LEU A 252 -25.49 -38.94 -1.59
C LEU A 252 -24.95 -38.52 -0.21
N ALA A 253 -25.39 -39.20 0.85
CA ALA A 253 -24.99 -38.83 2.21
C ALA A 253 -23.52 -39.16 2.47
N PHE A 254 -22.78 -38.19 2.98
CA PHE A 254 -21.38 -38.32 3.37
C PHE A 254 -21.21 -38.12 4.88
N ARG A 255 -20.27 -38.84 5.49
CA ARG A 255 -19.96 -38.70 6.92
C ARG A 255 -18.48 -38.46 7.14
N ALA A 256 -18.18 -37.52 8.04
CA ALA A 256 -16.83 -37.24 8.49
C ALA A 256 -16.88 -36.73 9.94
N VAL A 257 -15.80 -36.95 10.68
CA VAL A 257 -15.58 -36.36 12.00
C VAL A 257 -14.21 -35.71 11.97
N SER A 258 -14.14 -34.40 12.16
CA SER A 258 -12.89 -33.66 12.06
C SER A 258 -12.55 -32.95 13.37
N ASN A 259 -11.30 -33.10 13.80
CA ASN A 259 -10.73 -32.39 14.96
C ASN A 259 -9.88 -31.17 14.52
N SER A 260 -9.77 -30.92 13.22
CA SER A 260 -9.01 -29.80 12.67
C SER A 260 -9.85 -29.01 11.68
N MET A 261 -9.82 -27.70 11.89
CA MET A 261 -10.52 -26.72 11.06
C MET A 261 -10.07 -26.82 9.60
N GLN A 262 -8.76 -26.93 9.35
CA GLN A 262 -8.24 -26.99 7.98
C GLN A 262 -8.57 -28.32 7.31
N THR A 263 -8.55 -29.42 8.05
CA THR A 263 -8.90 -30.73 7.49
C THR A 263 -10.35 -30.76 7.01
N GLU A 264 -11.29 -30.25 7.81
CA GLU A 264 -12.69 -30.14 7.39
C GLU A 264 -12.88 -29.21 6.18
N HIS A 265 -12.16 -28.09 6.14
CA HIS A 265 -12.16 -27.22 4.95
C HIS A 265 -11.72 -27.97 3.68
N PHE A 266 -10.62 -28.73 3.76
CA PHE A 266 -10.15 -29.52 2.61
C PHE A 266 -11.11 -30.66 2.24
N ILE A 267 -11.84 -31.23 3.21
CA ILE A 267 -12.95 -32.16 2.94
C ILE A 267 -14.02 -31.45 2.11
N HIS A 268 -14.52 -30.29 2.54
CA HIS A 268 -15.52 -29.53 1.79
C HIS A 268 -15.07 -29.21 0.36
N MET A 269 -13.83 -28.73 0.17
CA MET A 269 -13.29 -28.47 -1.17
C MET A 269 -13.31 -29.72 -2.07
N PHE A 270 -12.97 -30.89 -1.52
CA PHE A 270 -13.00 -32.13 -2.27
C PHE A 270 -14.42 -32.58 -2.59
N LEU A 271 -15.37 -32.42 -1.65
CA LEU A 271 -16.79 -32.69 -1.88
C LEU A 271 -17.39 -31.74 -2.95
N ASP A 272 -16.94 -30.49 -3.02
CA ASP A 272 -17.35 -29.55 -4.08
C ASP A 272 -16.87 -30.01 -5.47
N TYR A 273 -15.66 -30.57 -5.54
CA TYR A 273 -15.16 -31.22 -6.75
C TYR A 273 -16.00 -32.45 -7.12
N ILE A 274 -16.36 -33.30 -6.14
CA ILE A 274 -17.24 -34.45 -6.39
C ILE A 274 -18.63 -34.01 -6.86
N ASP A 275 -19.22 -32.95 -6.30
CA ASP A 275 -20.50 -32.40 -6.76
C ASP A 275 -20.44 -31.92 -8.22
N LEU A 276 -19.33 -31.29 -8.62
CA LEU A 276 -19.11 -30.91 -10.01
C LEU A 276 -19.01 -32.16 -10.90
N GLU A 277 -18.23 -33.15 -10.47
CA GLU A 277 -17.99 -34.36 -11.24
C GLU A 277 -19.26 -35.23 -11.39
N LEU A 278 -20.07 -35.33 -10.34
CA LEU A 278 -21.39 -35.99 -10.35
C LEU A 278 -22.32 -35.35 -11.38
N ARG A 279 -22.41 -34.01 -11.41
CA ARG A 279 -23.23 -33.28 -12.39
C ARG A 279 -22.73 -33.50 -13.81
N ASN A 280 -21.43 -33.35 -14.03
CA ASN A 280 -20.79 -33.57 -15.32
C ASN A 280 -21.03 -35.00 -15.83
N CYS A 281 -20.79 -36.00 -14.99
CA CYS A 281 -21.01 -37.41 -15.32
C CYS A 281 -22.49 -37.74 -15.58
N SER A 282 -23.42 -37.17 -14.80
CA SER A 282 -24.86 -37.33 -15.03
C SER A 282 -25.29 -36.73 -16.37
N GLU A 283 -24.69 -35.62 -16.80
CA GLU A 283 -24.93 -35.02 -18.11
C GLU A 283 -24.39 -35.91 -19.24
N VAL A 284 -23.15 -36.41 -19.10
CA VAL A 284 -22.55 -37.34 -20.07
C VAL A 284 -23.39 -38.59 -20.23
N ILE A 285 -23.86 -39.20 -19.14
CA ILE A 285 -24.75 -40.37 -19.23
C ILE A 285 -26.01 -40.04 -20.02
N SER A 286 -26.65 -38.91 -19.74
CA SER A 286 -27.92 -38.54 -20.37
C SER A 286 -27.79 -38.27 -21.87
N ASN A 287 -26.65 -37.72 -22.30
CA ASN A 287 -26.47 -37.21 -23.67
C ASN A 287 -25.63 -38.12 -24.58
N ASN A 288 -24.67 -38.86 -24.01
CA ASN A 288 -23.64 -39.56 -24.78
C ASN A 288 -23.72 -41.09 -24.68
N CYS A 289 -24.25 -41.64 -23.59
CA CYS A 289 -24.40 -43.09 -23.44
C CYS A 289 -25.56 -43.63 -24.28
N SER A 290 -25.60 -44.95 -24.45
CA SER A 290 -26.64 -45.72 -25.13
C SER A 290 -28.00 -45.61 -24.42
N ASP A 291 -29.10 -45.86 -25.15
CA ASP A 291 -30.47 -45.79 -24.62
C ASP A 291 -30.69 -46.69 -23.39
N ARG A 292 -29.86 -47.73 -23.20
CA ARG A 292 -29.84 -48.58 -22.01
C ARG A 292 -29.50 -47.80 -20.74
N TRP A 293 -28.61 -46.81 -20.84
CA TRP A 293 -28.01 -46.11 -19.70
C TRP A 293 -28.43 -44.65 -19.55
N ARG A 294 -28.95 -43.99 -20.59
CA ARG A 294 -29.34 -42.55 -20.57
C ARG A 294 -30.26 -42.14 -19.41
N ASN A 295 -31.01 -43.09 -18.83
CA ASN A 295 -31.92 -42.86 -17.72
C ASN A 295 -31.40 -43.35 -16.36
N LEU A 296 -30.11 -43.69 -16.23
CA LEU A 296 -29.54 -44.08 -14.93
C LEU A 296 -29.69 -42.93 -13.93
N ALA A 297 -30.25 -43.23 -12.76
CA ALA A 297 -30.45 -42.28 -11.69
C ALA A 297 -29.15 -42.13 -10.87
N LEU A 298 -28.25 -41.26 -11.32
CA LEU A 298 -27.07 -40.87 -10.55
C LEU A 298 -27.37 -39.72 -9.59
N PRO A 299 -26.76 -39.70 -8.40
CA PRO A 299 -26.80 -38.54 -7.53
C PRO A 299 -26.11 -37.34 -8.21
N ILE A 300 -26.62 -36.13 -8.00
CA ILE A 300 -26.06 -34.90 -8.57
C ILE A 300 -25.46 -33.96 -7.51
N GLN A 301 -25.56 -34.33 -6.24
CA GLN A 301 -25.02 -33.57 -5.12
C GLN A 301 -24.79 -34.48 -3.90
N ILE A 302 -23.95 -34.02 -2.98
CA ILE A 302 -23.63 -34.67 -1.72
C ILE A 302 -24.42 -34.04 -0.57
N ASP A 303 -25.03 -34.87 0.26
CA ASP A 303 -25.58 -34.46 1.55
C ASP A 303 -24.46 -34.44 2.60
N ARG A 304 -24.12 -33.23 3.05
CA ARG A 304 -23.03 -32.92 3.97
C ARG A 304 -23.49 -32.84 5.44
N SER A 305 -24.78 -33.12 5.73
CA SER A 305 -25.34 -33.03 7.09
C SER A 305 -24.72 -34.01 8.10
N GLY A 306 -23.98 -35.02 7.62
CA GLY A 306 -23.27 -35.99 8.43
C GLY A 306 -21.81 -35.63 8.76
N ILE A 307 -21.36 -34.41 8.45
CA ILE A 307 -20.03 -33.91 8.81
C ILE A 307 -20.11 -33.30 10.21
N GLU A 308 -19.33 -33.83 11.15
CA GLU A 308 -19.30 -33.41 12.55
C GLU A 308 -17.96 -32.71 12.85
N SER A 309 -18.04 -31.45 13.30
CA SER A 309 -16.89 -30.68 13.80
C SER A 309 -16.67 -30.95 15.29
N ASN A 310 -15.44 -31.26 15.69
CA ASN A 310 -15.09 -31.54 17.09
C ASN A 310 -14.12 -30.48 17.63
N GLY A 311 -14.60 -29.68 18.60
CA GLY A 311 -13.84 -28.60 19.22
C GLY A 311 -13.83 -27.27 18.45
N TYR A 312 -14.73 -27.11 17.48
CA TYR A 312 -14.99 -25.86 16.73
C TYR A 312 -16.34 -25.91 16.00
N ARG A 313 -16.77 -24.75 15.46
CA ARG A 313 -17.98 -24.59 14.63
C ARG A 313 -17.62 -24.20 13.18
N THR A 314 -18.37 -24.69 12.20
CA THR A 314 -18.24 -24.37 10.78
C THR A 314 -19.57 -23.97 10.14
N GLY A 315 -19.52 -23.41 8.92
CA GLY A 315 -20.70 -23.21 8.08
C GLY A 315 -21.24 -21.78 7.99
N GLU A 316 -21.14 -20.95 9.03
CA GLU A 316 -21.63 -19.55 9.01
C GLU A 316 -20.54 -18.50 8.78
N TYR A 317 -19.27 -18.86 8.99
CA TYR A 317 -18.17 -17.92 8.93
C TYR A 317 -17.56 -17.93 7.53
N HIS A 318 -17.99 -17.04 6.65
CA HIS A 318 -17.36 -16.84 5.34
C HIS A 318 -17.30 -15.35 5.00
N LEU A 319 -16.42 -14.96 4.07
CA LEU A 319 -16.35 -13.57 3.64
C LEU A 319 -17.64 -13.25 2.90
N THR A 320 -18.32 -12.19 3.33
CA THR A 320 -19.51 -11.65 2.65
C THR A 320 -19.21 -10.24 2.16
N MET A 321 -19.84 -9.84 1.05
CA MET A 321 -19.69 -8.50 0.48
C MET A 321 -20.91 -7.64 0.80
N ASP A 322 -20.67 -6.41 1.24
CA ASP A 322 -21.70 -5.37 1.27
C ASP A 322 -21.80 -4.72 -0.12
N SER A 323 -22.82 -5.10 -0.90
CA SER A 323 -22.93 -4.76 -2.31
C SER A 323 -22.99 -3.26 -2.59
N GLU A 324 -23.64 -2.46 -1.74
CA GLU A 324 -23.71 -1.01 -1.91
C GLU A 324 -22.35 -0.36 -1.65
N ARG A 325 -21.66 -0.79 -0.59
CA ARG A 325 -20.33 -0.25 -0.24
C ARG A 325 -19.23 -0.68 -1.20
N VAL A 326 -19.27 -1.92 -1.69
CA VAL A 326 -18.30 -2.40 -2.68
C VAL A 326 -18.43 -1.66 -4.01
N LEU A 327 -19.65 -1.30 -4.43
CA LEU A 327 -19.85 -0.46 -5.62
C LEU A 327 -19.23 0.94 -5.44
N GLU A 328 -19.39 1.57 -4.27
CA GLU A 328 -18.70 2.84 -3.95
C GLU A 328 -17.17 2.70 -4.01
N LEU A 329 -16.64 1.56 -3.55
CA LEU A 329 -15.21 1.26 -3.57
C LEU A 329 -14.65 0.96 -4.97
N LEU A 330 -15.44 0.41 -5.88
CA LEU A 330 -15.02 0.07 -7.26
C LEU A 330 -15.13 1.25 -8.23
N VAL A 331 -15.99 2.22 -7.94
CA VAL A 331 -16.17 3.43 -8.76
C VAL A 331 -15.07 4.47 -8.50
N GLY A 332 -14.37 4.40 -7.36
CA GLY A 332 -13.18 5.20 -7.05
C GLY A 332 -11.89 4.42 -7.30
N ASN A 333 -11.17 4.68 -8.40
CA ASN A 333 -9.94 3.98 -8.78
C ASN A 333 -8.86 3.89 -7.67
N ASP A 334 -8.02 2.85 -7.79
CA ASP A 334 -6.81 2.49 -7.01
C ASP A 334 -7.02 1.97 -5.57
N LEU A 335 -7.53 0.74 -5.43
CA LEU A 335 -7.64 0.05 -4.14
C LEU A 335 -6.26 -0.33 -3.56
N TYR A 336 -5.34 -0.86 -4.38
CA TYR A 336 -3.98 -1.23 -3.96
C TYR A 336 -2.97 -1.12 -5.10
N THR A 337 -1.91 -0.34 -4.91
CA THR A 337 -0.80 -0.17 -5.87
C THR A 337 0.42 -1.06 -5.54
N HIS A 338 0.46 -1.65 -4.33
CA HIS A 338 1.59 -2.42 -3.83
C HIS A 338 1.14 -3.61 -2.97
N SER A 339 1.82 -4.75 -3.12
CA SER A 339 1.42 -6.02 -2.49
C SER A 339 1.60 -6.03 -0.96
N ALA A 340 2.61 -5.32 -0.43
CA ALA A 340 2.85 -5.20 1.02
C ALA A 340 1.95 -4.19 1.78
N VAL A 341 0.88 -3.68 1.17
CA VAL A 341 -0.03 -2.72 1.84
C VAL A 341 -0.71 -3.34 3.08
N PHE A 342 -0.87 -4.65 3.14
CA PHE A 342 -1.54 -5.31 4.26
C PHE A 342 -0.84 -5.10 5.63
N ILE A 343 0.48 -4.94 5.65
CA ILE A 343 1.23 -4.68 6.90
C ILE A 343 0.76 -3.36 7.51
N ARG A 344 0.59 -2.32 6.68
CA ARG A 344 0.03 -1.04 7.09
C ARG A 344 -1.40 -1.19 7.62
N GLU A 345 -2.24 -1.94 6.91
CA GLU A 345 -3.64 -2.16 7.32
C GLU A 345 -3.73 -2.87 8.68
N LEU A 346 -2.92 -3.90 8.90
CA LEU A 346 -2.84 -4.60 10.19
C LEU A 346 -2.35 -3.68 11.30
N LEU A 347 -1.32 -2.86 11.04
CA LEU A 347 -0.81 -1.87 11.99
C LEU A 347 -1.89 -0.86 12.36
N GLN A 348 -2.56 -0.26 11.36
CA GLN A 348 -3.64 0.71 11.58
C GLN A 348 -4.79 0.12 12.39
N ASN A 349 -5.23 -1.09 12.06
CA ASN A 349 -6.27 -1.79 12.80
C ASN A 349 -5.87 -2.04 14.27
N SER A 350 -4.62 -2.43 14.50
CA SER A 350 -4.08 -2.69 15.84
C SER A 350 -4.12 -1.44 16.72
N LEU A 351 -3.73 -0.30 16.17
CA LEU A 351 -3.71 0.97 16.89
C LEU A 351 -5.10 1.52 17.10
N ASP A 352 -5.99 1.31 16.14
CA ASP A 352 -7.37 1.69 16.26
C ASP A 352 -8.08 0.87 17.34
N ALA A 353 -7.74 -0.42 17.47
CA ALA A 353 -8.22 -1.28 18.54
C ALA A 353 -7.73 -0.79 19.91
N ILE A 354 -6.46 -0.38 20.03
CA ILE A 354 -5.89 0.20 21.26
C ILE A 354 -6.53 1.54 21.60
N GLY A 355 -6.66 2.44 20.63
CA GLY A 355 -7.29 3.76 20.79
C GLY A 355 -8.75 3.65 21.21
N THR A 356 -9.48 2.72 20.62
CA THR A 356 -10.88 2.43 20.98
C THR A 356 -10.99 1.90 22.40
N ARG A 357 -10.12 0.96 22.80
CA ARG A 357 -10.11 0.48 24.19
C ARG A 357 -9.83 1.60 25.16
N ARG A 358 -8.81 2.43 24.89
CA ARG A 358 -8.46 3.60 25.70
C ARG A 358 -9.63 4.59 25.85
N MET A 359 -10.44 4.75 24.80
CA MET A 359 -11.65 5.58 24.83
C MET A 359 -12.76 4.98 25.70
N LEU A 360 -12.98 3.66 25.62
CA LEU A 360 -14.13 3.00 26.26
C LEU A 360 -13.88 2.58 27.72
N ASP A 361 -12.64 2.25 28.05
CA ASP A 361 -12.26 1.75 29.37
C ASP A 361 -11.97 2.93 30.32
N ARG A 362 -12.95 3.31 31.14
CA ARG A 362 -12.82 4.43 32.09
C ARG A 362 -11.96 4.11 33.33
N ASN A 363 -11.67 2.84 33.60
CA ASN A 363 -10.73 2.42 34.65
C ASN A 363 -9.27 2.50 34.19
N TYR A 364 -9.04 3.07 33.01
CA TYR A 364 -7.75 3.42 32.47
C TYR A 364 -6.83 4.04 33.53
N GLY A 365 -5.75 3.32 33.86
CA GLY A 365 -4.77 3.70 34.89
C GLY A 365 -4.93 3.01 36.25
N PHE A 366 -6.05 2.34 36.55
CA PHE A 366 -6.27 1.60 37.80
C PHE A 366 -6.21 0.06 37.63
N ASP A 367 -6.43 -0.47 36.42
CA ASP A 367 -6.39 -1.91 36.09
C ASP A 367 -5.05 -2.41 35.52
N SER A 368 -4.85 -3.74 35.59
CA SER A 368 -3.62 -4.49 35.21
C SER A 368 -3.04 -4.16 33.83
N TRP A 369 -3.85 -3.74 32.87
CA TRP A 369 -3.43 -3.55 31.47
C TRP A 369 -2.42 -2.41 31.26
N MET A 370 -2.52 -1.29 32.00
CA MET A 370 -1.48 -0.24 31.94
C MET A 370 -0.17 -0.68 32.62
N LYS A 371 -0.19 -1.69 33.50
CA LYS A 371 1.06 -2.30 34.01
C LYS A 371 1.78 -3.08 32.90
N GLU A 372 1.04 -3.62 31.93
CA GLU A 372 1.60 -4.28 30.74
C GLU A 372 1.96 -3.31 29.59
N LYS A 373 1.54 -2.04 29.69
CA LYS A 373 1.63 -0.97 28.67
C LYS A 373 0.90 -1.33 27.34
N PRO A 374 -0.01 -0.48 26.84
CA PRO A 374 -0.59 -0.65 25.50
C PRO A 374 0.53 -0.78 24.46
N SER A 375 0.49 -1.76 23.57
CA SER A 375 1.58 -1.97 22.60
C SER A 375 1.14 -2.78 21.39
N VAL A 376 1.90 -2.65 20.30
CA VAL A 376 1.83 -3.50 19.11
C VAL A 376 3.15 -4.24 18.95
N VAL A 377 3.10 -5.56 18.82
CA VAL A 377 4.27 -6.40 18.55
C VAL A 377 4.13 -7.03 17.17
N ILE A 378 5.14 -6.86 16.33
CA ILE A 378 5.21 -7.44 15.00
C ILE A 378 6.34 -8.48 15.03
N THR A 379 6.04 -9.73 14.71
CA THR A 379 7.04 -10.80 14.63
C THR A 379 7.04 -11.41 13.24
N THR A 380 8.22 -11.63 12.66
CA THR A 380 8.39 -12.39 11.41
C THR A 380 9.30 -13.60 11.61
N TRP A 381 8.93 -14.73 11.02
CA TRP A 381 9.76 -15.93 11.02
C TRP A 381 9.46 -16.79 9.79
N MET A 382 10.33 -17.76 9.51
CA MET A 382 10.10 -18.78 8.48
C MET A 382 9.67 -20.07 9.17
N ASP A 383 8.60 -20.71 8.68
CA ASP A 383 8.18 -22.02 9.18
C ASP A 383 9.08 -23.15 8.64
N PRO A 384 9.02 -24.37 9.19
CA PRO A 384 9.83 -25.50 8.72
C PRO A 384 9.63 -25.86 7.24
N ASP A 385 8.50 -25.44 6.64
CA ASP A 385 8.17 -25.65 5.23
C ASP A 385 8.78 -24.56 4.31
N GLY A 386 9.50 -23.60 4.88
CA GLY A 386 10.11 -22.49 4.14
C GLY A 386 9.14 -21.34 3.82
N ASN A 387 7.97 -21.28 4.45
CA ASN A 387 7.04 -20.17 4.27
C ASN A 387 7.32 -19.04 5.26
N ASP A 388 7.26 -17.81 4.77
CA ASP A 388 7.35 -16.63 5.62
C ASP A 388 6.04 -16.41 6.38
N TRP A 389 6.14 -16.07 7.65
CA TRP A 389 5.03 -15.65 8.49
C TRP A 389 5.29 -14.24 9.01
N LEU A 390 4.24 -13.41 9.06
CA LEU A 390 4.20 -12.28 9.98
C LEU A 390 2.99 -12.36 10.87
N ARG A 391 3.21 -12.02 12.13
CA ARG A 391 2.19 -11.93 13.15
C ARG A 391 2.22 -10.53 13.75
N VAL A 392 1.03 -9.96 13.90
CA VAL A 392 0.80 -8.68 14.56
C VAL A 392 -0.06 -8.94 15.78
N ASP A 393 0.46 -8.63 16.95
CA ASP A 393 -0.23 -8.70 18.23
C ASP A 393 -0.52 -7.29 18.74
N ASP A 394 -1.79 -7.00 19.00
CA ASP A 394 -2.23 -5.84 19.75
C ASP A 394 -2.83 -6.26 21.08
N ASN A 395 -2.83 -5.35 22.05
CA ASN A 395 -3.54 -5.52 23.31
C ASN A 395 -4.75 -4.57 23.42
N GLY A 396 -5.39 -4.27 22.29
CA GLY A 396 -6.53 -3.37 22.16
C GLY A 396 -7.85 -3.96 22.63
N ILE A 397 -8.95 -3.49 22.04
CA ILE A 397 -10.32 -3.82 22.46
C ILE A 397 -10.64 -5.32 22.30
N GLY A 398 -10.01 -6.00 21.34
CA GLY A 398 -10.38 -7.36 20.92
C GLY A 398 -11.74 -7.40 20.23
N MET A 399 -12.15 -8.58 19.77
CA MET A 399 -13.41 -8.77 19.05
C MET A 399 -14.27 -9.82 19.76
N THR A 400 -15.59 -9.62 19.66
CA THR A 400 -16.62 -10.59 20.05
C THR A 400 -17.07 -11.33 18.79
N GLU A 401 -17.77 -12.46 18.92
CA GLU A 401 -18.31 -13.20 17.77
C GLU A 401 -19.19 -12.29 16.89
N LYS A 402 -20.01 -11.44 17.53
CA LYS A 402 -20.81 -10.43 16.82
C LYS A 402 -19.94 -9.47 16.01
N ILE A 403 -18.86 -8.94 16.59
CA ILE A 403 -17.96 -8.02 15.87
C ILE A 403 -17.31 -8.72 14.66
N ILE A 404 -16.95 -10.00 14.83
CA ILE A 404 -16.36 -10.81 13.76
C ILE A 404 -17.35 -10.96 12.60
N LEU A 405 -18.58 -11.38 12.88
CA LEU A 405 -19.61 -11.62 11.88
C LEU A 405 -20.10 -10.33 11.19
N ASP A 406 -20.38 -9.28 11.97
CA ASP A 406 -20.99 -8.06 11.45
C ASP A 406 -20.02 -7.14 10.71
N TYR A 407 -18.71 -7.23 11.02
CA TYR A 407 -17.68 -6.28 10.57
C TYR A 407 -16.41 -6.94 10.04
N PHE A 408 -15.78 -7.86 10.78
CA PHE A 408 -14.48 -8.42 10.36
C PHE A 408 -14.59 -9.27 9.08
N LEU A 409 -15.61 -10.13 9.00
CA LEU A 409 -15.89 -11.00 7.85
C LEU A 409 -16.77 -10.34 6.79
N LYS A 410 -17.18 -9.08 6.99
CA LYS A 410 -18.07 -8.35 6.09
C LYS A 410 -17.31 -7.25 5.33
N VAL A 411 -16.89 -7.59 4.12
CA VAL A 411 -16.13 -6.71 3.24
C VAL A 411 -16.90 -5.43 2.93
N GLY A 412 -16.26 -4.29 3.12
CA GLY A 412 -16.83 -2.96 2.90
C GLY A 412 -17.53 -2.36 4.14
N ARG A 413 -17.53 -3.08 5.27
CA ARG A 413 -18.16 -2.62 6.51
C ARG A 413 -17.17 -2.58 7.66
N SER A 414 -16.98 -1.40 8.25
CA SER A 414 -16.06 -1.21 9.38
C SER A 414 -16.81 -1.09 10.71
N TYR A 415 -16.27 -1.69 11.77
CA TYR A 415 -16.75 -1.45 13.13
C TYR A 415 -16.65 0.03 13.53
N TYR A 416 -15.64 0.74 13.04
CA TYR A 416 -15.37 2.14 13.39
C TYR A 416 -16.38 3.14 12.78
N THR A 417 -17.27 2.68 11.90
CA THR A 417 -18.39 3.47 11.37
C THR A 417 -19.75 2.99 11.92
N SER A 418 -19.74 2.04 12.86
CA SER A 418 -20.96 1.47 13.44
C SER A 418 -21.66 2.41 14.43
N PRO A 419 -22.99 2.31 14.59
CA PRO A 419 -23.72 2.98 15.66
C PRO A 419 -23.16 2.64 17.05
N GLU A 420 -22.72 1.39 17.27
CA GLU A 420 -22.11 0.93 18.51
C GLU A 420 -20.82 1.70 18.85
N PHE A 421 -19.92 1.88 17.87
CA PHE A 421 -18.72 2.69 18.03
C PHE A 421 -19.06 4.14 18.34
N TYR A 422 -19.95 4.77 17.55
CA TYR A 422 -20.32 6.17 17.75
C TYR A 422 -21.01 6.41 19.10
N GLN A 423 -21.84 5.48 19.57
CA GLN A 423 -22.41 5.56 20.91
C GLN A 423 -21.32 5.59 21.98
N GLY A 424 -20.31 4.73 21.85
CA GLY A 424 -19.13 4.72 22.70
C GLY A 424 -18.34 6.03 22.62
N TYR A 425 -18.09 6.53 21.42
CA TYR A 425 -17.40 7.79 21.17
C TYR A 425 -18.12 8.98 21.80
N TYR A 426 -19.38 9.24 21.49
CA TYR A 426 -20.09 10.43 22.01
C TYR A 426 -20.23 10.42 23.53
N ARG A 427 -20.25 9.25 24.18
CA ARG A 427 -20.27 9.12 25.65
C ARG A 427 -18.90 9.39 26.31
N ASN A 428 -17.80 9.32 25.56
CA ASN A 428 -16.44 9.33 26.12
C ASN A 428 -15.47 10.29 25.40
N LYS A 429 -15.90 11.01 24.37
CA LYS A 429 -15.05 11.94 23.60
C LYS A 429 -14.38 13.02 24.47
N ASP A 430 -15.04 13.42 25.56
CA ASP A 430 -14.51 14.42 26.50
C ASP A 430 -13.41 13.83 27.41
N TYR A 431 -13.36 12.49 27.53
CA TYR A 431 -12.32 11.77 28.27
C TYR A 431 -11.11 11.45 27.39
N TYR A 432 -11.35 10.92 26.18
CA TYR A 432 -10.31 10.66 25.19
C TYR A 432 -10.88 10.84 23.78
N ASP A 433 -10.51 11.95 23.13
CA ASP A 433 -10.96 12.28 21.77
C ASP A 433 -10.17 11.46 20.74
N TYR A 434 -10.67 10.26 20.47
CA TYR A 434 -10.09 9.29 19.56
C TYR A 434 -10.81 9.28 18.21
N LYS A 435 -10.04 9.36 17.12
CA LYS A 435 -10.54 9.28 15.75
C LYS A 435 -9.90 8.10 15.02
N PRO A 436 -10.69 7.09 14.59
CA PRO A 436 -10.20 5.91 13.90
C PRO A 436 -9.82 6.19 12.44
N ILE A 437 -8.81 5.48 11.95
CA ILE A 437 -8.31 5.56 10.58
C ILE A 437 -8.99 4.50 9.69
N SER A 438 -9.28 3.32 10.24
CA SER A 438 -9.77 2.14 9.52
C SER A 438 -11.26 2.18 9.16
N GLN A 439 -11.68 3.13 8.30
CA GLN A 439 -13.12 3.40 8.09
C GLN A 439 -13.80 2.54 7.00
N PHE A 440 -13.05 1.84 6.15
CA PHE A 440 -13.59 1.22 4.93
C PHE A 440 -13.94 -0.28 5.04
N GLY A 441 -13.35 -1.02 5.99
CA GLY A 441 -13.66 -2.46 6.16
C GLY A 441 -13.12 -3.38 5.06
N ILE A 442 -11.96 -3.05 4.46
CA ILE A 442 -11.30 -3.89 3.43
C ILE A 442 -9.92 -4.43 3.86
N GLY A 443 -9.48 -4.12 5.08
CA GLY A 443 -8.11 -4.41 5.54
C GLY A 443 -7.75 -5.90 5.47
N ILE A 444 -8.68 -6.80 5.82
CA ILE A 444 -8.42 -8.24 5.82
C ILE A 444 -8.19 -8.81 4.40
N LEU A 445 -8.84 -8.25 3.38
CA LEU A 445 -8.64 -8.67 1.99
C LEU A 445 -7.21 -8.38 1.51
N SER A 446 -6.62 -7.29 2.00
CA SER A 446 -5.24 -6.94 1.62
C SER A 446 -4.23 -8.01 2.05
N CYS A 447 -4.49 -8.75 3.13
CA CYS A 447 -3.62 -9.85 3.57
C CYS A 447 -3.52 -10.96 2.51
N PHE A 448 -4.58 -11.19 1.73
CA PHE A 448 -4.58 -12.17 0.64
C PHE A 448 -3.90 -11.68 -0.64
N LEU A 449 -3.36 -10.45 -0.67
CA LEU A 449 -2.52 -9.98 -1.79
C LEU A 449 -1.12 -10.62 -1.78
N CYS A 450 -0.62 -11.00 -0.59
CA CYS A 450 0.70 -11.61 -0.41
C CYS A 450 0.65 -12.95 0.35
N GLY A 451 -0.51 -13.30 0.91
CA GLY A 451 -0.68 -14.46 1.77
C GLY A 451 -1.80 -15.37 1.30
N ASP A 452 -1.70 -16.64 1.68
CA ASP A 452 -2.66 -17.68 1.34
C ASP A 452 -3.39 -18.22 2.58
N ARG A 453 -2.90 -17.88 3.78
CA ARG A 453 -3.46 -18.31 5.06
C ARG A 453 -3.38 -17.18 6.09
N ILE A 454 -4.48 -16.99 6.82
CA ILE A 454 -4.60 -16.05 7.93
C ILE A 454 -5.09 -16.82 9.15
N GLU A 455 -4.45 -16.59 10.29
CA GLU A 455 -4.86 -17.12 11.58
C GLU A 455 -5.15 -15.95 12.51
N VAL A 456 -6.28 -15.99 13.20
CA VAL A 456 -6.73 -14.94 14.10
C VAL A 456 -7.04 -15.54 15.47
N SER A 457 -6.55 -14.88 16.52
CA SER A 457 -6.93 -15.15 17.91
C SER A 457 -7.24 -13.84 18.60
N THR A 458 -8.39 -13.72 19.26
CA THR A 458 -8.85 -12.45 19.83
C THR A 458 -9.57 -12.69 21.16
N ARG A 459 -9.43 -11.76 22.10
CA ARG A 459 -10.17 -11.76 23.37
C ARG A 459 -10.70 -10.36 23.62
N HIS A 460 -12.01 -10.20 23.74
CA HIS A 460 -12.60 -8.89 24.00
C HIS A 460 -12.38 -8.48 25.46
N TYR A 461 -12.05 -7.20 25.69
CA TYR A 461 -11.67 -6.69 27.02
C TYR A 461 -12.76 -6.81 28.11
N LYS A 462 -14.03 -7.00 27.72
CA LYS A 462 -15.16 -7.15 28.66
C LYS A 462 -15.74 -8.56 28.75
N GLU A 463 -15.66 -9.35 27.69
CA GLU A 463 -16.40 -10.63 27.61
C GLU A 463 -15.59 -11.80 28.17
N GLY A 464 -14.27 -11.62 28.35
CA GLY A 464 -13.47 -12.49 29.20
C GLY A 464 -13.17 -13.88 28.63
N HIS A 465 -13.67 -14.24 27.44
CA HIS A 465 -13.34 -15.47 26.71
C HIS A 465 -12.60 -15.17 25.39
N GLY A 466 -11.77 -16.11 24.95
CA GLY A 466 -11.05 -16.04 23.69
C GLY A 466 -11.77 -16.70 22.52
N ILE A 467 -11.60 -16.14 21.33
CA ILE A 467 -12.09 -16.66 20.06
C ILE A 467 -10.91 -16.93 19.14
N ARG A 468 -10.92 -18.07 18.45
CA ARG A 468 -9.87 -18.54 17.55
C ARG A 468 -10.46 -18.96 16.21
N PHE A 469 -9.96 -18.42 15.11
CA PHE A 469 -10.40 -18.82 13.77
C PHE A 469 -9.30 -18.67 12.71
N GLY A 470 -9.40 -19.46 11.64
CA GLY A 470 -8.44 -19.46 10.53
C GLY A 470 -9.12 -19.36 9.17
N MET A 471 -8.43 -18.76 8.20
CA MET A 471 -8.91 -18.54 6.83
C MET A 471 -7.84 -19.00 5.83
N ILE A 472 -8.25 -19.78 4.82
CA ILE A 472 -7.39 -20.18 3.70
C ILE A 472 -8.02 -19.65 2.41
N GLY A 473 -7.30 -18.77 1.71
CA GLY A 473 -7.81 -18.05 0.54
C GLY A 473 -9.04 -17.17 0.82
N THR A 474 -9.57 -16.58 -0.25
CA THR A 474 -10.72 -15.66 -0.20
C THR A 474 -12.08 -16.36 -0.37
N SER A 475 -12.08 -17.63 -0.79
CA SER A 475 -13.29 -18.42 -1.07
C SER A 475 -13.36 -19.64 -0.16
N GLY A 476 -14.42 -19.76 0.65
CA GLY A 476 -14.71 -20.96 1.43
C GLY A 476 -15.34 -20.69 2.80
N TYR A 477 -15.63 -21.77 3.52
CA TYR A 477 -16.04 -21.76 4.92
C TYR A 477 -14.81 -21.63 5.83
N TYR A 478 -14.93 -20.77 6.82
CA TYR A 478 -13.98 -20.59 7.91
C TYR A 478 -14.52 -21.26 9.17
N SER A 479 -13.61 -21.60 10.06
CA SER A 479 -13.92 -22.30 11.30
C SER A 479 -13.63 -21.39 12.48
N LEU A 480 -14.55 -21.35 13.44
CA LEU A 480 -14.43 -20.55 14.65
C LEU A 480 -14.53 -21.46 15.88
N ALA A 481 -13.60 -21.31 16.79
CA ALA A 481 -13.63 -21.89 18.13
C ALA A 481 -13.83 -20.76 19.15
N ASP A 482 -14.67 -21.02 20.15
CA ASP A 482 -14.99 -20.10 21.22
C ASP A 482 -14.79 -20.77 22.58
N GLU A 483 -13.88 -20.21 23.38
CA GLU A 483 -13.54 -20.70 24.71
C GLU A 483 -14.75 -20.79 25.65
N GLU A 484 -15.74 -19.90 25.52
CA GLU A 484 -16.95 -19.92 26.37
C GLU A 484 -17.83 -21.16 26.08
N ASN A 485 -17.80 -21.65 24.84
CA ASN A 485 -18.54 -22.85 24.43
C ASN A 485 -17.80 -24.16 24.77
N GLY A 486 -16.60 -24.08 25.37
CA GLY A 486 -15.78 -25.25 25.69
C GLY A 486 -15.04 -25.82 24.48
N ASP A 487 -14.93 -25.05 23.40
CA ASP A 487 -14.11 -25.41 22.24
C ASP A 487 -12.62 -25.45 22.62
N THR A 488 -11.84 -26.30 21.97
CA THR A 488 -10.41 -26.44 22.27
C THR A 488 -9.55 -25.42 21.54
N GLY A 489 -9.93 -25.07 20.30
CA GLY A 489 -9.17 -24.16 19.44
C GLY A 489 -7.83 -24.72 18.95
N GLU A 490 -7.38 -24.28 17.77
CA GLU A 490 -6.06 -24.65 17.25
C GLU A 490 -4.95 -23.70 17.73
N MET A 491 -3.75 -24.23 17.90
CA MET A 491 -2.58 -23.45 18.33
C MET A 491 -2.30 -22.28 17.37
N MET A 492 -2.12 -21.08 17.93
CA MET A 492 -1.76 -19.90 17.16
C MET A 492 -0.32 -20.00 16.64
N PRO A 493 -0.07 -19.75 15.33
CA PRO A 493 1.29 -19.70 14.82
C PRO A 493 2.12 -18.64 15.52
N SER A 494 3.36 -19.00 15.87
CA SER A 494 4.28 -18.14 16.61
C SER A 494 5.73 -18.55 16.36
N MET A 495 6.61 -17.55 16.31
CA MET A 495 8.06 -17.73 16.35
C MET A 495 8.50 -18.43 17.65
N ASP A 496 7.97 -17.97 18.79
CA ASP A 496 8.30 -18.48 20.12
C ASP A 496 7.25 -19.48 20.61
N GLU A 497 7.67 -20.54 21.31
CA GLU A 497 6.76 -21.54 21.90
C GLU A 497 5.73 -20.92 22.85
N SER A 498 6.13 -19.92 23.63
CA SER A 498 5.24 -19.21 24.56
C SER A 498 4.07 -18.48 23.88
N GLY A 499 4.21 -18.15 22.58
CA GLY A 499 3.14 -17.53 21.81
C GLY A 499 2.20 -18.52 21.11
N ARG A 500 2.45 -19.83 21.25
CA ARG A 500 1.61 -20.90 20.70
C ARG A 500 0.52 -21.28 21.70
N GLU A 501 -0.51 -20.46 21.76
CA GLU A 501 -1.68 -20.67 22.61
C GLU A 501 -2.91 -20.92 21.73
N PRO A 502 -3.88 -21.76 22.15
CA PRO A 502 -5.12 -21.98 21.40
C PRO A 502 -6.02 -20.73 21.41
N PHE A 503 -6.08 -20.04 22.55
CA PHE A 503 -6.78 -18.78 22.72
C PHE A 503 -5.85 -17.78 23.39
N ARG A 504 -5.95 -16.50 22.98
CA ARG A 504 -5.28 -15.42 23.70
C ARG A 504 -5.70 -15.41 25.16
N GLN A 505 -4.74 -15.29 26.07
CA GLN A 505 -4.99 -15.17 27.52
C GLN A 505 -5.30 -13.73 27.95
N THR A 506 -4.81 -12.74 27.19
CA THR A 506 -5.02 -11.31 27.48
C THR A 506 -5.87 -10.65 26.39
N PRO A 507 -6.64 -9.59 26.74
CA PRO A 507 -7.45 -8.90 25.74
C PRO A 507 -6.62 -8.29 24.62
N GLY A 508 -7.21 -8.23 23.42
CA GLY A 508 -6.56 -7.78 22.19
C GLY A 508 -6.70 -8.80 21.07
N THR A 509 -5.97 -8.60 19.98
CA THR A 509 -6.02 -9.48 18.80
C THR A 509 -4.61 -9.86 18.33
N SER A 510 -4.45 -11.11 17.93
CA SER A 510 -3.30 -11.64 17.19
C SER A 510 -3.77 -12.00 15.79
N ILE A 511 -3.09 -11.48 14.76
CA ILE A 511 -3.30 -11.89 13.37
C ILE A 511 -1.97 -12.38 12.82
N ALA A 512 -1.90 -13.64 12.41
CA ALA A 512 -0.75 -14.22 11.72
C ALA A 512 -1.10 -14.50 10.26
N VAL A 513 -0.27 -14.02 9.35
CA VAL A 513 -0.43 -14.16 7.91
C VAL A 513 0.76 -14.97 7.40
N ARG A 514 0.49 -16.09 6.74
CA ARG A 514 1.48 -16.82 5.96
C ARG A 514 1.60 -16.19 4.60
N MET A 515 2.80 -15.74 4.23
CA MET A 515 3.06 -14.95 3.05
C MET A 515 4.14 -15.55 2.16
N ASN A 516 4.17 -15.08 0.91
CA ASN A 516 5.25 -15.35 -0.02
C ASN A 516 5.65 -14.05 -0.76
N LEU A 517 6.56 -13.28 -0.16
CA LEU A 517 6.90 -11.95 -0.69
C LEU A 517 7.65 -12.00 -2.03
N PHE A 518 8.43 -13.06 -2.27
CA PHE A 518 9.21 -13.26 -3.49
C PHE A 518 8.33 -13.47 -4.73
N ARG A 519 7.21 -14.21 -4.61
CA ARG A 519 6.26 -14.43 -5.71
C ARG A 519 5.60 -13.15 -6.23
N HIS A 520 5.52 -12.10 -5.40
CA HIS A 520 4.82 -10.87 -5.72
C HIS A 520 5.75 -9.71 -6.11
N GLY A 521 7.00 -10.01 -6.50
CA GLY A 521 7.95 -9.03 -7.05
C GLY A 521 8.41 -7.96 -6.05
N ASN A 522 8.26 -8.23 -4.75
CA ASN A 522 8.54 -7.27 -3.71
C ASN A 522 9.92 -7.55 -3.10
N SER A 523 10.91 -6.70 -3.37
CA SER A 523 12.31 -6.89 -2.95
C SER A 523 12.65 -6.32 -1.57
N GLY A 524 11.70 -5.64 -0.91
CA GLY A 524 11.90 -5.07 0.41
C GLY A 524 11.62 -6.07 1.54
N SER A 525 12.47 -6.12 2.56
CA SER A 525 12.21 -6.88 3.78
C SER A 525 11.00 -6.32 4.53
N VAL A 526 10.26 -7.17 5.24
CA VAL A 526 9.12 -6.77 6.10
C VAL A 526 9.54 -5.66 7.08
N LYS A 527 10.74 -5.79 7.66
CA LYS A 527 11.38 -4.76 8.49
C LYS A 527 11.35 -3.37 7.84
N ASN A 528 11.79 -3.26 6.59
CA ASN A 528 11.85 -1.97 5.90
C ASN A 528 10.44 -1.42 5.64
N ILE A 529 9.49 -2.29 5.32
CA ILE A 529 8.09 -1.88 5.12
C ILE A 529 7.48 -1.36 6.43
N VAL A 530 7.75 -1.99 7.58
CA VAL A 530 7.29 -1.50 8.89
C VAL A 530 7.89 -0.13 9.19
N LYS A 531 9.20 0.07 8.93
CA LYS A 531 9.87 1.37 9.11
C LYS A 531 9.22 2.48 8.28
N ASP A 532 8.74 2.18 7.08
CA ASP A 532 8.08 3.17 6.22
C ASP A 532 6.73 3.65 6.78
N TYR A 533 6.07 2.85 7.64
CA TYR A 533 4.73 3.14 8.17
C TYR A 533 4.70 3.56 9.64
N VAL A 534 5.73 3.22 10.42
CA VAL A 534 5.77 3.52 11.85
C VAL A 534 6.66 4.72 12.11
N LEU A 535 6.03 5.81 12.52
CA LEU A 535 6.71 7.06 12.80
C LEU A 535 6.17 7.70 14.07
N PHE A 536 7.03 7.81 15.09
CA PHE A 536 6.68 8.38 16.39
C PHE A 536 5.30 7.92 16.88
N PRO A 537 5.07 6.61 17.05
CA PRO A 537 3.78 6.11 17.46
C PRO A 537 3.40 6.62 18.86
N ASP A 538 2.09 6.71 19.09
CA ASP A 538 1.52 7.14 20.39
C ASP A 538 1.57 6.02 21.44
N VAL A 539 1.85 4.79 21.00
CA VAL A 539 2.00 3.59 21.81
C VAL A 539 3.26 2.84 21.37
N PRO A 540 3.94 2.12 22.28
CA PRO A 540 5.08 1.28 21.93
C PRO A 540 4.78 0.33 20.77
N ILE A 541 5.60 0.39 19.73
CA ILE A 541 5.62 -0.60 18.64
C ILE A 541 6.98 -1.28 18.64
N VAL A 542 6.96 -2.61 18.58
CA VAL A 542 8.16 -3.44 18.56
C VAL A 542 8.11 -4.34 17.33
N TYR A 543 9.19 -4.35 16.55
CA TYR A 543 9.40 -5.34 15.49
C TYR A 543 10.43 -6.36 15.96
N LYS A 544 10.19 -7.65 15.70
CA LYS A 544 11.08 -8.77 16.04
C LYS A 544 11.21 -9.72 14.86
N ASP A 545 12.41 -10.17 14.60
CA ASP A 545 12.67 -11.32 13.75
C ASP A 545 13.73 -12.23 14.40
N SER A 546 14.19 -13.25 13.67
CA SER A 546 15.18 -14.21 14.17
C SER A 546 16.57 -13.59 14.43
N TYR A 547 16.83 -12.37 13.97
CA TYR A 547 18.14 -11.71 14.04
C TYR A 547 18.16 -10.51 14.98
N GLU A 548 17.10 -9.72 15.01
CA GLU A 548 17.07 -8.46 15.75
C GLU A 548 15.69 -8.10 16.34
N THR A 549 15.71 -7.16 17.29
CA THR A 549 14.53 -6.51 17.84
C THR A 549 14.67 -5.00 17.72
N ILE A 550 13.67 -4.35 17.14
CA ILE A 550 13.64 -2.92 16.87
C ILE A 550 12.51 -2.29 17.68
N TYR A 551 12.85 -1.26 18.45
CA TYR A 551 11.91 -0.42 19.19
C TYR A 551 11.75 0.88 18.43
N PHE A 552 10.51 1.26 18.12
CA PHE A 552 10.23 2.52 17.44
C PHE A 552 10.12 3.66 18.47
N PRO A 553 10.83 4.78 18.28
CA PRO A 553 10.82 5.89 19.23
C PRO A 553 9.43 6.53 19.29
N MET A 554 8.92 6.81 20.48
CA MET A 554 7.55 7.34 20.64
C MET A 554 7.47 8.86 20.45
N ALA A 555 6.26 9.35 20.17
CA ALA A 555 5.99 10.78 20.12
C ALA A 555 6.40 11.52 21.42
N GLU A 556 6.14 10.93 22.58
CA GLU A 556 6.48 11.54 23.88
C GLU A 556 7.99 11.65 24.08
N GLU A 557 8.73 10.60 23.71
CA GLU A 557 10.20 10.56 23.78
C GLU A 557 10.81 11.66 22.89
N LEU A 558 10.27 11.87 21.69
CA LEU A 558 10.69 12.97 20.81
C LEU A 558 10.53 14.34 21.48
N ILE A 559 9.38 14.60 22.11
CA ILE A 559 9.09 15.91 22.73
C ILE A 559 9.97 16.16 23.96
N GLU A 560 10.13 15.16 24.83
CA GLU A 560 11.01 15.25 26.00
C GLU A 560 12.45 15.56 25.58
N ASP A 561 12.89 14.92 24.50
CA ASP A 561 14.24 15.03 24.02
C ASP A 561 14.52 16.37 23.30
N ILE A 562 13.56 16.93 22.55
CA ILE A 562 13.63 18.30 22.03
C ILE A 562 13.73 19.32 23.17
N LYS A 563 12.96 19.13 24.24
CA LYS A 563 13.00 20.00 25.42
C LYS A 563 14.34 19.93 26.15
N ALA A 564 14.93 18.74 26.22
CA ALA A 564 16.22 18.52 26.84
C ALA A 564 17.39 19.06 26.00
N ASN A 565 17.27 19.04 24.66
CA ASN A 565 18.36 19.33 23.73
C ASN A 565 17.99 20.42 22.72
N GLN A 566 17.92 21.68 23.16
CA GLN A 566 17.58 22.80 22.28
C GLN A 566 18.63 23.09 21.19
N VAL A 567 19.91 22.78 21.45
CA VAL A 567 21.01 22.94 20.49
C VAL A 567 21.96 21.76 20.62
N ILE A 568 22.24 21.09 19.50
CA ILE A 568 23.18 19.96 19.42
C ILE A 568 24.29 20.35 18.44
N ARG A 569 25.55 20.25 18.88
CA ARG A 569 26.74 20.58 18.07
C ARG A 569 27.52 19.30 17.76
N ILE A 570 27.81 19.09 16.47
CA ILE A 570 28.51 17.91 15.97
C ILE A 570 29.76 18.38 15.22
N PRO A 571 30.97 18.14 15.75
CA PRO A 571 32.19 18.48 15.05
C PRO A 571 32.38 17.60 13.81
N PHE A 572 32.97 18.16 12.76
CA PHE A 572 33.50 17.37 11.66
C PHE A 572 34.66 16.49 12.17
N THR A 573 34.78 15.29 11.63
CA THR A 573 35.86 14.34 11.95
C THR A 573 37.21 14.87 11.43
N ASP A 574 38.32 14.39 12.00
CA ASP A 574 39.65 14.81 11.54
C ASP A 574 39.90 14.43 10.06
N GLU A 575 39.36 13.30 9.58
CA GLU A 575 39.45 12.91 8.17
C GLU A 575 38.71 13.89 7.24
N GLU A 576 37.53 14.36 7.65
CA GLU A 576 36.76 15.36 6.91
C GLU A 576 37.49 16.71 6.90
N ILE A 577 38.05 17.15 8.03
CA ILE A 577 38.83 18.39 8.13
C ILE A 577 40.12 18.32 7.28
N ASP A 578 40.81 17.19 7.29
CA ASP A 578 41.99 16.95 6.46
C ASP A 578 41.64 17.01 4.97
N TYR A 579 40.51 16.42 4.58
CA TYR A 579 40.01 16.47 3.21
C TYR A 579 39.68 17.90 2.78
N ILE A 580 39.01 18.68 3.63
CA ILE A 580 38.73 20.11 3.40
C ILE A 580 40.03 20.90 3.22
N SER A 581 40.99 20.69 4.11
CA SER A 581 42.26 21.44 4.11
C SER A 581 43.16 21.10 2.91
N ARG A 582 43.08 19.87 2.38
CA ARG A 582 43.81 19.47 1.15
C ARG A 582 43.19 20.04 -0.12
N SER A 583 41.86 20.11 -0.15
CA SER A 583 41.10 20.63 -1.29
C SER A 583 41.12 22.16 -1.34
N PHE A 584 41.25 22.83 -0.19
CA PHE A 584 41.35 24.27 -0.05
C PHE A 584 42.56 24.67 0.80
N LYS A 585 43.74 24.80 0.19
CA LYS A 585 45.01 25.05 0.93
C LYS A 585 45.07 26.44 1.57
N GLU A 586 44.23 27.36 1.10
CA GLU A 586 44.16 28.76 1.50
C GLU A 586 43.27 28.98 2.73
N ILE A 587 42.48 27.97 3.13
CA ILE A 587 41.55 28.06 4.25
C ILE A 587 42.29 27.78 5.56
N CYS A 588 42.23 28.74 6.48
CA CYS A 588 42.71 28.58 7.86
C CYS A 588 41.55 28.83 8.82
N TRP A 589 41.26 27.86 9.71
CA TRP A 589 40.14 27.94 10.66
C TRP A 589 40.59 28.48 12.03
N VAL A 590 39.89 29.49 12.56
CA VAL A 590 39.96 29.90 13.99
C VAL A 590 39.10 28.95 14.82
N LYS A 591 37.87 28.76 14.33
CA LYS A 591 36.92 27.78 14.84
C LYS A 591 36.69 26.77 13.75
N ARG A 592 37.08 25.51 14.01
CA ARG A 592 36.79 24.40 13.09
C ARG A 592 35.29 24.35 12.82
N PRO A 593 34.88 24.07 11.58
CA PRO A 593 33.46 23.96 11.27
C PRO A 593 32.84 22.84 12.08
N GLU A 594 31.62 23.06 12.55
CA GLU A 594 30.77 22.09 13.21
C GLU A 594 29.33 22.22 12.69
N ILE A 595 28.60 21.10 12.67
CA ILE A 595 27.18 21.07 12.33
C ILE A 595 26.40 21.42 13.59
N VAL A 596 25.50 22.39 13.49
CA VAL A 596 24.65 22.83 14.59
C VAL A 596 23.20 22.51 14.25
N LEU A 597 22.57 21.69 15.08
CA LEU A 597 21.14 21.38 15.02
C LEU A 597 20.41 22.15 16.13
N GLU A 598 19.63 23.17 15.77
CA GLU A 598 18.72 23.83 16.72
C GLU A 598 17.36 23.13 16.70
N CYS A 599 16.92 22.64 17.86
CA CYS A 599 15.62 21.99 18.03
C CYS A 599 14.65 22.97 18.68
N ARG A 600 13.50 23.24 18.03
CA ARG A 600 12.43 24.08 18.60
C ARG A 600 11.14 23.29 18.72
N ASN A 601 10.43 23.45 19.84
CA ASN A 601 9.17 22.77 20.06
C ASN A 601 8.05 23.54 19.34
N ILE A 602 7.27 22.84 18.53
CA ILE A 602 6.13 23.43 17.79
C ILE A 602 5.07 24.01 18.74
N GLN A 603 4.93 23.43 19.93
CA GLN A 603 3.96 23.88 20.93
C GLN A 603 4.25 25.27 21.49
N ASP A 604 5.47 25.77 21.32
CA ASP A 604 5.84 27.14 21.69
C ASP A 604 5.18 28.18 20.75
N TYR A 605 4.79 27.74 19.54
CA TYR A 605 4.17 28.59 18.51
C TYR A 605 2.65 28.38 18.43
N VAL A 606 2.19 27.15 18.67
CA VAL A 606 0.77 26.77 18.69
C VAL A 606 0.52 25.88 19.91
N PRO A 607 -0.01 26.40 21.03
CA PRO A 607 -0.11 25.68 22.31
C PRO A 607 -1.29 24.69 22.36
N VAL A 608 -1.42 23.84 21.35
CA VAL A 608 -2.47 22.82 21.25
C VAL A 608 -1.89 21.46 21.64
N PRO A 609 -2.36 20.80 22.72
CA PRO A 609 -1.80 19.51 23.15
C PRO A 609 -1.82 18.40 22.10
N SER A 610 -2.79 18.44 21.18
CA SER A 610 -2.96 17.46 20.11
C SER A 610 -2.15 17.76 18.84
N ILE A 611 -1.43 18.90 18.80
CA ILE A 611 -0.48 19.26 17.74
C ILE A 611 0.89 19.38 18.41
N ARG A 612 1.76 18.41 18.19
CA ARG A 612 3.07 18.32 18.84
C ARG A 612 4.16 18.22 17.79
N GLY A 613 5.41 18.23 18.22
CA GLY A 613 6.54 17.89 17.39
C GLY A 613 7.66 18.90 17.52
N GLY A 614 8.52 18.93 16.52
CA GLY A 614 9.74 19.71 16.54
C GLY A 614 10.12 20.25 15.19
N THR A 615 10.75 21.41 15.20
CA THR A 615 11.50 21.92 14.07
C THR A 615 12.99 21.79 14.36
N PHE A 616 13.76 21.47 13.33
CA PHE A 616 15.15 21.09 13.39
C PHE A 616 15.89 21.94 12.35
N LEU A 617 16.55 23.00 12.82
CA LEU A 617 17.33 23.89 11.98
C LEU A 617 18.78 23.40 11.94
N ILE A 618 19.22 22.96 10.77
CA ILE A 618 20.59 22.50 10.53
C ILE A 618 21.38 23.64 9.92
N THR A 619 22.51 23.97 10.54
CA THR A 619 23.47 24.97 10.07
C THR A 619 24.90 24.43 10.18
N VAL A 620 25.83 25.03 9.44
CA VAL A 620 27.27 24.82 9.63
C VAL A 620 27.84 26.11 10.22
N ASP A 621 28.48 25.96 11.39
CA ASP A 621 29.06 27.05 12.16
C ASP A 621 30.59 26.89 12.18
N GLY A 622 31.31 27.85 11.59
CA GLY A 622 32.77 27.86 11.51
C GLY A 622 33.30 29.29 11.37
N GLU A 623 34.56 29.51 11.75
CA GLU A 623 35.19 30.82 11.69
C GLU A 623 36.55 30.73 10.98
N LEU A 624 36.75 31.57 9.97
CA LEU A 624 37.99 31.69 9.21
C LEU A 624 38.94 32.67 9.89
N ALA A 625 40.24 32.42 9.79
CA ALA A 625 41.26 33.24 10.43
C ALA A 625 41.40 34.61 9.78
N HIS A 626 41.21 34.71 8.47
CA HIS A 626 41.54 35.88 7.67
C HIS A 626 40.45 36.07 6.60
N ASP A 627 40.27 37.32 6.13
CA ASP A 627 39.45 37.57 4.95
C ASP A 627 40.03 36.82 3.74
N LEU A 628 39.16 36.18 2.95
CA LEU A 628 39.59 35.44 1.76
C LEU A 628 40.02 36.40 0.63
N ASP A 629 39.57 37.66 0.67
CA ASP A 629 39.83 38.70 -0.32
C ASP A 629 41.29 39.18 -0.30
N PHE A 630 41.83 39.46 -1.47
CA PHE A 630 43.14 40.09 -1.62
C PHE A 630 43.19 41.00 -2.85
N ARG A 631 44.24 41.82 -2.96
CA ARG A 631 44.43 42.75 -4.09
C ARG A 631 45.59 42.32 -4.97
N ILE A 632 45.40 42.43 -6.28
CA ILE A 632 46.47 42.34 -7.28
C ILE A 632 46.54 43.71 -7.98
N GLY A 633 47.47 44.56 -7.55
CA GLY A 633 47.47 45.97 -7.96
C GLY A 633 46.20 46.68 -7.49
N ASP A 634 45.49 47.33 -8.42
CA ASP A 634 44.24 48.05 -8.12
C ASP A 634 42.99 47.15 -8.09
N ILE A 635 43.09 45.93 -8.63
CA ILE A 635 41.97 44.99 -8.74
C ILE A 635 41.74 44.28 -7.40
N ARG A 636 40.51 44.35 -6.90
CA ARG A 636 40.07 43.52 -5.78
C ARG A 636 39.65 42.16 -6.31
N VAL A 637 40.29 41.10 -5.82
CA VAL A 637 39.86 39.72 -6.07
C VAL A 637 39.07 39.27 -4.84
N GLY A 638 37.76 39.19 -5.02
CA GLY A 638 36.84 38.64 -4.04
C GLY A 638 36.91 37.12 -4.03
N ARG A 639 36.91 36.51 -2.85
CA ARG A 639 36.88 35.04 -2.69
C ARG A 639 35.75 34.69 -1.72
N SER A 640 34.89 33.77 -2.13
CA SER A 640 33.76 33.34 -1.32
C SER A 640 33.81 31.84 -1.10
N LEU A 641 33.78 31.43 0.18
CA LEU A 641 33.47 30.07 0.57
C LEU A 641 31.96 29.98 0.77
N ASN A 642 31.28 29.35 -0.17
CA ASN A 642 29.85 29.07 -0.10
C ASN A 642 29.65 27.68 0.49
N GLN A 643 28.57 27.51 1.25
CA GLN A 643 28.16 26.23 1.80
C GLN A 643 26.73 25.94 1.36
N GLU A 644 26.49 24.72 0.90
CA GLU A 644 25.18 24.21 0.51
C GLU A 644 24.89 22.93 1.28
N ILE A 645 23.73 22.86 1.94
CA ILE A 645 23.33 21.70 2.73
C ILE A 645 22.16 21.03 2.01
N SER A 646 22.44 20.02 1.18
CA SER A 646 21.43 19.30 0.41
C SER A 646 21.14 17.91 0.98
N PHE A 647 20.03 17.32 0.53
CA PHE A 647 19.70 15.94 0.80
C PHE A 647 19.52 15.20 -0.53
N GLU A 648 20.45 14.31 -0.86
CA GLU A 648 20.44 13.56 -2.12
C GLU A 648 20.65 12.08 -1.81
N ASN A 649 20.00 11.18 -2.56
CA ASN A 649 20.19 9.73 -2.41
C ASN A 649 20.10 9.21 -0.96
N LYS A 650 19.19 9.78 -0.16
CA LYS A 650 18.98 9.40 1.26
C LYS A 650 20.09 9.85 2.20
N MET A 651 20.86 10.85 1.80
CA MET A 651 22.05 11.31 2.49
C MET A 651 22.04 12.82 2.67
N LEU A 652 22.41 13.29 3.87
CA LEU A 652 22.75 14.70 4.06
C LEU A 652 24.10 14.95 3.39
N HIS A 653 24.14 15.92 2.50
CA HIS A 653 25.32 16.40 1.81
C HIS A 653 25.59 17.83 2.25
N ILE A 654 26.74 18.06 2.86
CA ILE A 654 27.25 19.42 3.07
C ILE A 654 28.27 19.65 1.97
N LEU A 655 27.87 20.42 0.97
CA LEU A 655 28.69 20.89 -0.13
C LEU A 655 29.39 22.19 0.28
N MET A 656 30.72 22.17 0.41
CA MET A 656 31.50 23.41 0.49
C MET A 656 32.07 23.73 -0.89
N SER A 657 31.81 24.94 -1.36
CA SER A 657 32.21 25.47 -2.66
C SER A 657 33.04 26.73 -2.49
N TYR A 658 34.29 26.71 -2.96
CA TYR A 658 35.15 27.90 -2.96
C TYR A 658 35.12 28.57 -4.33
N GLU A 659 34.88 29.87 -4.36
CA GLU A 659 34.72 30.66 -5.58
C GLU A 659 35.59 31.91 -5.57
N MET A 660 36.09 32.27 -6.74
CA MET A 660 36.86 33.50 -6.95
C MET A 660 36.09 34.42 -7.91
N HIS A 661 35.87 35.67 -7.51
CA HIS A 661 35.31 36.74 -8.34
C HIS A 661 36.25 37.96 -8.31
N TRP A 662 36.14 38.86 -9.28
CA TRP A 662 36.98 40.05 -9.35
C TRP A 662 36.13 41.28 -9.65
N ASP A 663 36.28 42.34 -8.84
CA ASP A 663 35.61 43.60 -9.07
C ASP A 663 36.40 44.42 -10.10
N GLY A 664 35.93 44.39 -11.34
CA GLY A 664 36.40 45.25 -12.42
C GLY A 664 35.33 46.25 -12.82
N VAL A 665 35.05 47.25 -11.97
CA VAL A 665 34.32 48.46 -12.39
C VAL A 665 35.18 49.67 -12.06
N SER A 666 35.93 50.16 -13.04
CA SER A 666 36.20 51.59 -13.11
C SER A 666 34.98 52.27 -13.72
N ASP A 667 34.68 53.50 -13.30
CA ASP A 667 33.59 54.38 -13.77
C ASP A 667 33.64 54.72 -15.29
N SER A 668 34.31 53.92 -16.13
CA SER A 668 34.54 54.18 -17.55
C SER A 668 34.02 53.10 -18.51
N GLY A 669 33.24 52.11 -18.04
CA GLY A 669 32.47 51.22 -18.91
C GLY A 669 33.29 50.42 -19.93
N LEU A 670 34.23 49.58 -19.48
CA LEU A 670 34.98 48.68 -20.35
C LEU A 670 34.45 47.24 -20.29
N ASN A 671 34.09 46.74 -21.48
CA ASN A 671 33.70 45.36 -21.77
C ASN A 671 34.90 44.40 -21.61
N VAL A 672 34.65 43.09 -21.59
CA VAL A 672 35.55 41.91 -21.40
C VAL A 672 36.96 41.97 -22.04
N GLY A 673 37.25 42.91 -22.94
CA GLY A 673 38.60 43.20 -23.46
C GLY A 673 39.62 43.78 -22.45
N GLY A 674 39.20 44.20 -21.26
CA GLY A 674 40.12 44.68 -20.19
C GLY A 674 40.94 43.57 -19.54
N LEU A 675 40.40 42.34 -19.43
CA LEU A 675 41.12 41.20 -18.86
C LEU A 675 42.24 40.71 -19.78
N GLU A 676 42.05 40.80 -21.10
CA GLU A 676 43.09 40.52 -22.07
C GLU A 676 44.26 41.52 -21.97
N SER A 677 43.99 42.77 -21.58
CA SER A 677 45.05 43.77 -21.34
C SER A 677 45.80 43.49 -20.05
N VAL A 678 45.12 43.08 -18.98
CA VAL A 678 45.75 42.71 -17.69
C VAL A 678 46.58 41.43 -17.83
N VAL A 679 46.09 40.42 -18.56
CA VAL A 679 46.86 39.21 -18.89
C VAL A 679 48.06 39.54 -19.78
N LYS A 680 47.89 40.41 -20.78
CA LYS A 680 49.01 40.92 -21.59
C LYS A 680 50.01 41.71 -20.75
N GLU A 681 49.56 42.47 -19.76
CA GLU A 681 50.40 43.28 -18.87
C GLU A 681 51.15 42.41 -17.84
N MET A 682 50.54 41.33 -17.34
CA MET A 682 51.21 40.32 -16.51
C MET A 682 52.24 39.53 -17.32
N PHE A 683 51.91 39.13 -18.55
CA PHE A 683 52.87 38.50 -19.46
C PHE A 683 53.99 39.47 -19.85
N GLN A 684 53.69 40.76 -20.01
CA GLN A 684 54.68 41.79 -20.29
C GLN A 684 55.61 42.00 -19.09
N LYS A 685 55.08 42.04 -17.87
CA LYS A 685 55.88 42.04 -16.64
C LYS A 685 56.77 40.81 -16.54
N TYR A 686 56.28 39.61 -16.89
CA TYR A 686 57.09 38.40 -16.97
C TYR A 686 58.21 38.51 -18.02
N LYS A 687 57.90 39.08 -19.20
CA LYS A 687 58.87 39.38 -20.28
C LYS A 687 59.92 40.44 -19.89
N ASP A 688 59.73 41.17 -18.80
CA ASP A 688 60.62 42.24 -18.36
C ASP A 688 61.50 41.85 -17.14
N ILE A 689 61.37 40.62 -16.63
CA ILE A 689 62.15 40.09 -15.50
C ILE A 689 63.60 39.79 -15.89
N SER A 690 63.83 39.12 -17.02
CA SER A 690 65.16 38.91 -17.60
C SER A 690 65.07 38.55 -19.09
N HIS A 691 66.19 38.62 -19.80
CA HIS A 691 66.26 38.28 -21.23
C HIS A 691 65.73 36.86 -21.53
N ILE A 692 66.00 35.90 -20.64
CA ILE A 692 65.56 34.50 -20.76
C ILE A 692 64.06 34.33 -20.50
N HIS A 693 63.48 35.09 -19.55
CA HIS A 693 62.02 35.08 -19.33
C HIS A 693 61.26 35.64 -20.53
N ARG A 694 61.84 36.64 -21.23
CA ARG A 694 61.29 37.21 -22.46
C ARG A 694 61.23 36.19 -23.58
N GLN A 695 62.33 35.50 -23.85
CA GLN A 695 62.39 34.47 -24.88
C GLN A 695 61.45 33.30 -24.55
N CYS A 696 61.42 32.84 -23.29
CA CYS A 696 60.51 31.79 -22.85
C CYS A 696 59.03 32.19 -23.09
N GLY A 697 58.65 33.41 -22.71
CA GLY A 697 57.30 33.93 -22.91
C GLY A 697 56.91 34.11 -24.38
N GLU A 698 57.85 34.52 -25.25
CA GLU A 698 57.62 34.63 -26.70
C GLU A 698 57.45 33.25 -27.36
N MET A 699 58.28 32.27 -26.98
CA MET A 699 58.19 30.91 -27.50
C MET A 699 56.89 30.21 -27.08
N LEU A 700 56.46 30.38 -25.83
CA LEU A 700 55.18 29.85 -25.33
C LEU A 700 53.97 30.43 -26.08
N GLN A 701 53.99 31.71 -26.47
CA GLN A 701 52.92 32.34 -27.24
C GLN A 701 52.73 31.73 -28.64
N THR A 702 53.75 31.09 -29.22
CA THR A 702 53.66 30.48 -30.56
C THR A 702 53.05 29.07 -30.60
N LYS A 703 52.78 28.47 -29.42
CA LYS A 703 52.18 27.14 -29.23
C LYS A 703 52.91 25.94 -29.87
N LYS A 704 54.22 26.05 -30.13
CA LYS A 704 54.96 25.05 -30.94
C LYS A 704 56.00 24.22 -30.19
N TYR A 705 56.20 24.44 -28.90
CA TYR A 705 57.35 23.89 -28.17
C TYR A 705 56.91 23.12 -26.91
N SER A 706 57.47 21.92 -26.74
CA SER A 706 57.38 21.13 -25.49
C SER A 706 58.32 21.69 -24.41
N LYS A 707 58.13 21.27 -23.15
CA LYS A 707 59.01 21.67 -22.02
C LYS A 707 60.47 21.36 -22.33
N GLU A 708 60.78 20.16 -22.83
CA GLU A 708 62.16 19.80 -23.16
C GLU A 708 62.75 20.65 -24.30
N GLN A 709 61.94 21.05 -25.28
CA GLN A 709 62.36 21.92 -26.38
C GLN A 709 62.60 23.36 -25.94
N LEU A 710 61.77 23.88 -25.03
CA LEU A 710 61.97 25.21 -24.43
C LEU A 710 63.27 25.25 -23.63
N LEU A 711 63.53 24.23 -22.81
CA LEU A 711 64.77 24.11 -22.05
C LEU A 711 65.99 24.03 -22.99
N GLN A 712 65.91 23.30 -24.11
CA GLN A 712 67.01 23.21 -25.07
C GLN A 712 67.28 24.53 -25.81
N GLU A 713 66.24 25.21 -26.31
CA GLU A 713 66.43 26.45 -27.07
C GLU A 713 66.87 27.62 -26.20
N LEU A 714 66.37 27.71 -24.96
CA LEU A 714 66.75 28.77 -24.02
C LEU A 714 68.17 28.58 -23.47
N ASN A 715 68.61 27.32 -23.31
CA ASN A 715 69.98 26.99 -22.89
C ASN A 715 71.01 27.19 -24.03
N GLY A 716 70.58 27.12 -25.29
CA GLY A 716 71.46 27.28 -26.46
C GLY A 716 71.82 28.73 -26.80
N ASN A 717 71.09 29.73 -26.27
CA ASN A 717 71.21 31.13 -26.68
C ASN A 717 71.87 32.06 -25.64
N ASP A 718 71.95 31.68 -24.37
CA ASP A 718 72.64 32.46 -23.32
C ASP A 718 73.39 31.51 -22.38
N GLY A 719 74.71 31.41 -22.56
CA GLY A 719 75.56 30.41 -21.90
C GLY A 719 75.91 30.65 -20.43
N ASP A 720 75.10 31.39 -19.66
CA ASP A 720 75.45 31.85 -18.31
C ASP A 720 74.36 31.65 -17.23
N VAL A 721 73.33 30.83 -17.47
CA VAL A 721 72.28 30.53 -16.47
C VAL A 721 72.32 29.06 -16.02
N ALA A 722 72.22 28.84 -14.70
CA ALA A 722 72.26 27.51 -14.11
C ALA A 722 71.02 26.67 -14.52
N SER A 723 71.21 25.38 -14.79
CA SER A 723 70.16 24.48 -15.31
C SER A 723 68.89 24.44 -14.46
N ASP A 724 69.04 24.47 -13.13
CA ASP A 724 67.93 24.38 -12.19
C ASP A 724 67.09 25.67 -12.20
N GLU A 725 67.74 26.82 -12.36
CA GLU A 725 67.10 28.13 -12.45
C GLU A 725 66.36 28.28 -13.78
N LEU A 726 66.94 27.79 -14.89
CA LEU A 726 66.29 27.74 -16.19
C LEU A 726 65.04 26.82 -16.18
N GLU A 727 65.12 25.70 -15.46
CA GLU A 727 64.00 24.77 -15.33
C GLU A 727 62.87 25.35 -14.49
N GLU A 728 63.18 26.05 -13.41
CA GLU A 728 62.18 26.78 -12.61
C GLU A 728 61.46 27.84 -13.45
N ILE A 729 62.20 28.61 -14.26
CA ILE A 729 61.64 29.63 -15.16
C ILE A 729 60.70 29.00 -16.20
N VAL A 730 61.10 27.91 -16.85
CA VAL A 730 60.25 27.24 -17.85
C VAL A 730 59.01 26.61 -17.20
N ASN A 731 59.14 26.01 -16.02
CA ASN A 731 58.01 25.45 -15.28
C ASN A 731 57.01 26.55 -14.87
N ARG A 732 57.50 27.68 -14.35
CA ARG A 732 56.67 28.84 -13.98
C ARG A 732 55.94 29.42 -15.20
N GLY A 733 56.63 29.55 -16.32
CA GLY A 733 56.05 30.02 -17.59
C GLY A 733 54.97 29.09 -18.13
N LEU A 734 55.20 27.76 -18.06
CA LEU A 734 54.23 26.74 -18.47
C LEU A 734 53.03 26.64 -17.51
N GLU A 735 53.21 26.79 -16.20
CA GLU A 735 52.08 26.86 -15.25
C GLU A 735 51.17 28.04 -15.56
N ILE A 736 51.75 29.22 -15.77
CA ILE A 736 50.99 30.44 -16.11
C ILE A 736 50.29 30.24 -17.46
N TYR A 737 50.98 29.73 -18.48
CA TYR A 737 50.41 29.51 -19.81
C TYR A 737 49.30 28.44 -19.81
N ASN A 738 49.51 27.30 -19.18
CA ASN A 738 48.52 26.22 -19.11
C ASN A 738 47.32 26.60 -18.23
N GLY A 739 47.55 27.40 -17.18
CA GLY A 739 46.47 27.98 -16.37
C GLY A 739 45.56 28.90 -17.19
N LEU A 740 46.14 29.66 -18.13
CA LEU A 740 45.43 30.56 -19.04
C LEU A 740 44.75 29.83 -20.21
N GLU A 741 45.31 28.73 -20.72
CA GLU A 741 44.74 27.95 -21.83
C GLU A 741 43.61 27.01 -21.37
N ARG A 742 43.63 26.57 -20.10
CA ARG A 742 42.53 25.80 -19.49
C ARG A 742 41.35 26.66 -19.06
N THR A 743 41.54 27.97 -18.91
CA THR A 743 40.44 28.91 -18.76
C THR A 743 39.81 29.20 -20.14
N GLU A 744 38.82 28.41 -20.54
CA GLU A 744 37.62 29.08 -21.07
C GLU A 744 37.17 30.02 -19.94
N LEU A 745 37.32 31.33 -20.13
CA LEU A 745 36.93 32.35 -19.16
C LEU A 745 35.40 32.33 -18.97
N SER A 746 34.92 31.32 -18.25
CA SER A 746 33.70 31.40 -17.46
C SER A 746 34.08 32.07 -16.14
N ASN A 747 33.24 33.00 -15.68
CA ASN A 747 33.49 33.88 -14.53
C ASN A 747 33.56 33.16 -13.15
N ARG A 748 33.85 31.86 -13.08
CA ARG A 748 33.76 31.07 -11.83
C ARG A 748 34.61 29.80 -11.90
N SER A 749 35.35 29.49 -10.84
CA SER A 749 35.95 28.17 -10.60
C SER A 749 35.44 27.69 -9.25
N THR A 750 34.81 26.51 -9.21
CA THR A 750 34.19 25.94 -8.01
C THR A 750 34.82 24.59 -7.70
N VAL A 751 35.29 24.42 -6.45
CA VAL A 751 35.74 23.13 -5.93
C VAL A 751 34.77 22.69 -4.84
N ASN A 752 34.22 21.48 -4.98
CA ASN A 752 33.10 20.97 -4.19
C ASN A 752 33.53 19.85 -3.24
N ILE A 753 33.17 19.95 -1.97
CA ILE A 753 33.39 18.90 -0.96
C ILE A 753 32.05 18.49 -0.37
N SER A 754 31.71 17.19 -0.48
CA SER A 754 30.51 16.62 0.11
C SER A 754 30.85 15.73 1.31
N VAL A 755 30.21 15.98 2.45
CA VAL A 755 30.31 15.11 3.64
C VAL A 755 29.03 14.27 3.83
N PRO A 756 29.03 12.96 3.48
CA PRO A 756 27.89 12.08 3.68
C PRO A 756 27.70 11.72 5.16
N LEU A 757 26.44 11.66 5.57
CA LEU A 757 25.97 11.34 6.91
C LEU A 757 26.57 10.08 7.57
N GLU A 758 26.92 9.00 6.85
CA GLU A 758 27.50 7.81 7.49
C GLU A 758 28.99 7.94 7.86
N ARG A 759 29.69 8.95 7.34
CA ARG A 759 31.11 9.18 7.69
C ARG A 759 31.27 9.78 9.08
N ASN A 760 30.25 10.45 9.60
CA ASN A 760 30.24 11.02 10.94
C ASN A 760 29.33 10.21 11.88
N PRO A 761 29.88 9.41 12.81
CA PRO A 761 29.09 8.53 13.68
C PRO A 761 28.15 9.24 14.67
N GLN A 762 28.40 10.52 14.98
CA GLN A 762 27.53 11.31 15.84
C GLN A 762 26.33 11.81 15.03
N LEU A 763 26.58 12.33 13.83
CA LEU A 763 25.53 12.72 12.89
C LEU A 763 24.65 11.53 12.50
N LYS A 764 25.24 10.36 12.25
CA LYS A 764 24.51 9.13 11.97
C LYS A 764 23.54 8.74 13.10
N ARG A 765 23.99 8.78 14.37
CA ARG A 765 23.15 8.48 15.53
C ARG A 765 22.01 9.49 15.71
N LEU A 766 22.32 10.77 15.50
CA LEU A 766 21.34 11.85 15.56
C LEU A 766 20.27 11.68 14.48
N ALA A 767 20.72 11.34 13.28
CA ALA A 767 19.85 11.03 12.18
C ALA A 767 19.01 9.79 12.49
N GLU A 768 19.58 8.68 12.97
CA GLU A 768 18.84 7.49 13.42
C GLU A 768 17.70 7.83 14.39
N LYS A 769 17.91 8.84 15.23
CA LYS A 769 16.94 9.31 16.22
C LYS A 769 15.84 10.22 15.67
N TYR A 770 16.16 11.16 14.78
CA TYR A 770 15.19 12.19 14.31
C TYR A 770 14.90 12.19 12.81
N MET A 771 15.77 11.60 11.99
CA MET A 771 15.82 11.81 10.52
C MET A 771 15.85 10.50 9.69
N TYR A 772 16.35 9.37 10.21
CA TYR A 772 16.69 8.15 9.47
C TYR A 772 15.47 7.34 9.05
N HIS A 773 14.42 7.33 9.87
CA HIS A 773 13.12 6.77 9.51
C HIS A 773 12.54 7.40 8.23
N TYR A 774 13.12 8.52 7.77
CA TYR A 774 12.71 9.26 6.58
C TYR A 774 13.73 9.23 5.44
N MET A 775 14.91 8.64 5.66
CA MET A 775 15.93 8.45 4.62
C MET A 775 15.58 7.24 3.75
N GLU A 776 14.95 6.19 4.28
CA GLU A 776 14.77 4.93 3.55
C GLU A 776 13.57 4.87 2.56
N GLY A 777 12.61 5.81 2.56
CA GLY A 777 11.30 5.64 1.89
C GLY A 777 10.94 6.65 0.78
N ARG A 778 10.25 6.16 -0.26
CA ARG A 778 9.76 6.88 -1.45
C ARG A 778 9.03 8.18 -1.09
N GLU A 779 9.40 9.31 -1.70
CA GLU A 779 8.61 10.55 -1.65
C GLU A 779 7.18 10.27 -2.11
N ARG A 780 6.20 10.49 -1.23
CA ARG A 780 4.78 10.36 -1.56
C ARG A 780 4.12 11.67 -1.23
N GLY A 781 4.07 12.55 -2.24
CA GLY A 781 3.62 13.92 -2.06
C GLY A 781 2.12 14.12 -2.25
N ILE A 782 1.57 15.08 -1.51
CA ILE A 782 0.57 16.00 -2.04
C ILE A 782 1.39 17.08 -2.77
N ASN A 783 1.07 17.41 -4.03
CA ASN A 783 1.71 18.49 -4.81
C ASN A 783 3.27 18.59 -4.79
N GLY A 784 4.00 17.51 -4.49
CA GLY A 784 5.46 17.51 -4.39
C GLY A 784 6.04 17.52 -2.97
N VAL A 785 5.22 17.61 -1.90
CA VAL A 785 5.66 17.57 -0.49
C VAL A 785 5.34 16.22 0.15
N SER A 786 6.37 15.48 0.60
CA SER A 786 6.24 14.12 1.15
C SER A 786 5.47 14.09 2.49
N VAL A 787 4.27 13.51 2.49
CA VAL A 787 3.43 13.35 3.70
C VAL A 787 3.42 11.89 4.15
N THR A 788 4.05 11.59 5.28
CA THR A 788 3.97 10.26 5.90
C THR A 788 2.75 10.17 6.82
N ALA A 789 1.65 9.67 6.26
CA ALA A 789 0.36 9.54 6.93
C ALA A 789 0.35 8.39 7.95
N TYR A 790 0.79 8.68 9.17
CA TYR A 790 0.53 7.83 10.31
C TYR A 790 0.25 8.64 11.57
N ASN A 791 1.04 9.69 11.81
CA ASN A 791 0.87 10.56 12.95
C ASN A 791 1.22 12.03 12.65
N GLY A 792 1.42 12.45 11.41
CA GLY A 792 1.89 13.81 11.18
C GLY A 792 1.99 14.29 9.74
N ILE A 793 2.16 15.60 9.59
CA ILE A 793 2.66 16.23 8.37
C ILE A 793 4.16 16.35 8.54
N LYS A 794 4.90 15.71 7.63
CA LYS A 794 6.32 15.97 7.43
C LYS A 794 6.42 17.03 6.35
N VAL A 795 7.24 18.05 6.59
CA VAL A 795 7.50 19.09 5.60
C VAL A 795 8.94 19.00 5.11
N ASN A 796 9.09 19.16 3.79
CA ASN A 796 10.38 19.08 3.11
C ASN A 796 11.16 20.40 3.20
N TRP A 797 12.46 20.27 2.97
CA TRP A 797 13.55 21.24 3.13
C TRP A 797 13.25 22.58 2.45
N ASN A 798 13.08 23.62 3.26
CA ASN A 798 13.10 24.98 2.74
C ASN A 798 14.51 25.54 2.77
N TRP A 799 14.92 26.03 1.61
CA TRP A 799 16.16 26.77 1.39
C TRP A 799 15.81 28.25 1.46
N SER A 800 16.40 28.98 2.38
CA SER A 800 16.36 30.44 2.29
C SER A 800 17.75 30.95 1.99
N ASP A 801 17.88 31.64 0.86
CA ASP A 801 19.12 32.30 0.45
C ASP A 801 19.16 33.67 1.12
N TYR A 802 19.61 33.71 2.38
CA TYR A 802 19.88 34.94 3.09
C TYR A 802 21.37 35.05 3.39
N SER A 803 22.09 35.61 2.43
CA SER A 803 23.45 36.14 2.55
C SER A 803 24.58 35.09 2.74
N TRP A 804 25.73 35.43 2.15
CA TRP A 804 27.08 34.84 2.07
C TRP A 804 27.63 33.91 3.18
N LEU A 805 26.93 33.66 4.30
CA LEU A 805 27.43 32.85 5.43
C LEU A 805 26.36 31.99 6.14
N ARG A 806 25.09 32.01 5.74
CA ARG A 806 24.01 31.34 6.49
C ARG A 806 23.04 30.61 5.59
N GLN A 807 23.54 29.62 4.84
CA GLN A 807 22.64 28.57 4.37
C GLN A 807 22.26 27.69 5.56
N TRP A 808 20.97 27.46 5.67
CA TRP A 808 20.37 26.62 6.69
C TRP A 808 19.28 25.78 6.06
N VAL A 809 19.08 24.63 6.67
CA VAL A 809 17.98 23.73 6.34
C VAL A 809 17.06 23.70 7.54
N ASN A 810 15.75 23.82 7.30
CA ASN A 810 14.77 23.55 8.34
C ASN A 810 13.99 22.27 8.02
N TYR A 811 13.87 21.41 9.02
CA TYR A 811 13.09 20.19 8.97
C TYR A 811 12.04 20.20 10.08
N THR A 812 10.76 20.03 9.74
CA THR A 812 9.65 20.11 10.69
C THR A 812 8.87 18.80 10.75
N ILE A 813 8.72 18.25 11.96
CA ILE A 813 7.85 17.12 12.29
C ILE A 813 6.63 17.68 13.00
N VAL A 814 5.44 17.60 12.37
CA VAL A 814 4.18 17.95 13.03
C VAL A 814 3.42 16.69 13.35
N LEU A 815 3.27 16.35 14.63
CA LEU A 815 2.48 15.20 15.09
C LEU A 815 1.04 15.61 15.42
N LEU A 816 0.07 14.99 14.74
CA LEU A 816 -1.37 15.30 14.84
C LEU A 816 -2.14 14.15 15.50
N GLN A 817 -2.91 14.46 16.55
CA GLN A 817 -3.68 13.49 17.33
C GLN A 817 -5.18 13.82 17.39
N GLY A 818 -6.00 12.79 17.65
CA GLY A 818 -7.45 12.92 17.83
C GLY A 818 -8.15 13.55 16.63
N ARG A 819 -9.05 14.52 16.89
CA ARG A 819 -9.75 15.28 15.82
C ARG A 819 -8.84 16.00 14.83
N PHE A 820 -7.57 16.25 15.18
CA PHE A 820 -6.63 16.92 14.29
C PHE A 820 -6.04 16.01 13.20
N LYS A 821 -6.22 14.68 13.29
CA LYS A 821 -5.73 13.74 12.28
C LYS A 821 -6.34 14.02 10.88
N PRO A 822 -5.53 13.89 9.80
CA PRO A 822 -6.01 14.11 8.44
C PRO A 822 -7.09 13.12 8.03
N MET A 823 -7.86 13.50 7.01
CA MET A 823 -8.70 12.55 6.27
C MET A 823 -7.86 11.92 5.17
N LEU A 824 -7.78 10.59 5.15
CA LEU A 824 -7.02 9.85 4.15
C LEU A 824 -7.89 9.47 2.95
N ASN A 825 -7.27 9.28 1.78
CA ASN A 825 -7.95 8.69 0.63
C ASN A 825 -8.23 7.18 0.86
N MET A 826 -8.97 6.55 -0.05
CA MET A 826 -9.31 5.13 0.07
C MET A 826 -8.08 4.21 0.12
N SER A 827 -7.06 4.49 -0.71
CA SER A 827 -5.80 3.72 -0.70
C SER A 827 -4.98 3.94 0.57
N ARG A 828 -5.32 4.96 1.37
CA ARG A 828 -4.62 5.45 2.56
C ARG A 828 -3.14 5.73 2.33
N GLU A 829 -2.75 5.94 1.08
CA GLU A 829 -1.39 6.33 0.70
C GLU A 829 -1.21 7.84 0.66
N ARG A 830 -2.31 8.61 0.60
CA ARG A 830 -2.28 10.06 0.54
C ARG A 830 -3.32 10.66 1.48
N VAL A 831 -2.98 11.82 2.05
CA VAL A 831 -3.96 12.67 2.72
C VAL A 831 -4.90 13.24 1.67
N LYS A 832 -6.20 13.13 1.90
CA LYS A 832 -7.26 13.71 1.07
C LYS A 832 -7.43 15.19 1.38
N HIS A 833 -7.63 15.53 2.67
CA HIS A 833 -7.69 16.90 3.18
C HIS A 833 -7.55 16.90 4.71
N PHE A 834 -7.37 18.09 5.29
CA PHE A 834 -7.45 18.33 6.72
C PHE A 834 -8.81 18.95 7.07
N SER A 835 -9.22 18.83 8.34
CA SER A 835 -10.34 19.63 8.82
C SER A 835 -10.00 21.12 8.76
N VAL A 836 -11.01 22.00 8.64
CA VAL A 836 -10.80 23.46 8.67
C VAL A 836 -10.04 23.87 9.93
N GLU A 837 -10.36 23.24 11.07
CA GLU A 837 -9.68 23.48 12.34
C GLU A 837 -8.19 23.13 12.28
N THR A 838 -7.83 21.91 11.83
CA THR A 838 -6.42 21.50 11.71
C THR A 838 -5.67 22.40 10.75
N MET A 839 -6.24 22.66 9.57
CA MET A 839 -5.65 23.51 8.54
C MET A 839 -5.35 24.91 9.11
N GLY A 840 -6.27 25.49 9.88
CA GLY A 840 -6.06 26.79 10.50
C GLY A 840 -4.91 26.83 11.48
N TYR A 841 -4.80 25.85 12.38
CA TYR A 841 -3.68 25.80 13.32
C TYR A 841 -2.33 25.58 12.61
N LEU A 842 -2.30 24.75 11.57
CA LEU A 842 -1.10 24.55 10.75
C LEU A 842 -0.72 25.84 10.01
N SER A 843 -1.69 26.56 9.46
CA SER A 843 -1.43 27.83 8.78
C SER A 843 -0.90 28.93 9.71
N VAL A 844 -1.39 28.99 10.95
CA VAL A 844 -0.81 29.88 11.99
C VAL A 844 0.61 29.44 12.34
N LEU A 845 0.85 28.13 12.46
CA LEU A 845 2.18 27.57 12.74
C LEU A 845 3.18 27.94 11.64
N GLU A 846 2.81 27.73 10.38
CA GLU A 846 3.60 28.05 9.19
C GLU A 846 4.04 29.52 9.18
N ARG A 847 3.13 30.45 9.48
CA ARG A 847 3.47 31.88 9.52
C ARG A 847 4.29 32.31 10.74
N ARG A 848 4.18 31.59 11.86
CA ARG A 848 4.98 31.86 13.07
C ARG A 848 6.37 31.23 13.01
N LEU A 849 6.55 30.22 12.17
CA LEU A 849 7.82 29.53 11.93
C LEU A 849 8.48 30.04 10.63
N PRO A 850 9.58 30.81 10.72
CA PRO A 850 10.25 31.33 9.52
C PRO A 850 10.71 30.22 8.57
N GLY A 851 10.34 30.35 7.30
CA GLY A 851 10.72 29.44 6.21
C GLY A 851 10.29 27.99 6.44
N THR A 852 9.12 27.77 7.03
CA THR A 852 8.41 26.49 7.02
C THR A 852 7.28 26.58 5.98
N GLU A 853 7.14 25.58 5.10
CA GLU A 853 6.01 25.47 4.15
C GLU A 853 5.23 24.19 4.43
N LEU A 854 4.19 24.29 5.24
CA LEU A 854 3.35 23.13 5.51
C LEU A 854 2.38 22.94 4.35
N ASP A 855 2.64 21.98 3.46
CA ASP A 855 1.66 21.60 2.43
C ASP A 855 0.53 20.78 3.06
N TYR A 856 -0.63 21.43 3.21
CA TYR A 856 -1.86 20.84 3.74
C TYR A 856 -3.04 20.96 2.76
N GLY A 857 -2.78 21.09 1.44
CA GLY A 857 -3.75 21.57 0.45
C GLY A 857 -4.25 20.60 -0.64
N GLN A 858 -5.57 20.29 -0.62
CA GLN A 858 -6.42 20.20 -1.83
C GLN A 858 -7.23 21.50 -1.91
N ILE A 859 -6.82 22.42 -2.79
CA ILE A 859 -7.32 23.79 -2.89
C ILE A 859 -8.87 23.86 -2.95
N GLY A 860 -9.49 23.08 -3.84
CA GLY A 860 -10.94 23.15 -4.08
C GLY A 860 -11.86 22.65 -2.95
N TYR A 861 -11.35 21.93 -1.95
CA TYR A 861 -12.18 21.47 -0.82
C TYR A 861 -12.54 22.64 0.12
N TYR A 862 -11.54 23.43 0.51
CA TYR A 862 -11.72 24.52 1.46
C TYR A 862 -12.52 25.69 0.85
N ASP A 863 -12.38 25.90 -0.45
CA ASP A 863 -13.15 26.89 -1.19
C ASP A 863 -14.67 26.66 -1.14
N ASN A 864 -15.11 25.41 -1.04
CA ASN A 864 -16.53 25.09 -1.00
C ASN A 864 -17.03 24.87 0.44
N CYS A 865 -16.17 25.01 1.46
CA CYS A 865 -16.57 24.84 2.86
C CYS A 865 -17.42 26.04 3.33
N PRO A 866 -18.55 25.78 4.03
CA PRO A 866 -19.44 26.82 4.49
C PRO A 866 -18.79 27.64 5.63
N LEU A 867 -19.19 28.91 5.77
CA LEU A 867 -18.70 29.83 6.79
C LEU A 867 -18.86 29.26 8.21
N SER A 868 -19.91 28.49 8.46
CA SER A 868 -20.13 27.79 9.74
C SER A 868 -18.92 26.94 10.19
N GLU A 869 -18.25 26.23 9.29
CA GLU A 869 -17.06 25.43 9.60
C GLU A 869 -15.88 26.30 10.04
N TYR A 870 -15.68 27.44 9.39
CA TYR A 870 -14.65 28.42 9.77
C TYR A 870 -14.97 29.10 11.10
N LEU A 871 -16.24 29.39 11.37
CA LEU A 871 -16.66 30.02 12.62
C LEU A 871 -16.47 29.10 13.83
N ILE A 872 -16.60 27.78 13.67
CA ILE A 872 -16.25 26.81 14.75
C ILE A 872 -14.80 27.03 15.21
N LEU A 873 -13.88 27.12 14.24
CA LEU A 873 -12.46 27.42 14.50
C LEU A 873 -12.27 28.82 15.09
N LEU A 874 -12.83 29.85 14.45
CA LEU A 874 -12.64 31.25 14.85
C LEU A 874 -13.30 31.61 16.18
N ASN A 875 -14.27 30.82 16.68
CA ASN A 875 -14.87 31.01 17.99
C ASN A 875 -14.00 30.50 19.14
N ASN A 876 -12.93 29.74 18.85
CA ASN A 876 -11.88 29.49 19.81
C ASN A 876 -11.08 30.77 20.06
N ALA A 877 -11.15 31.31 21.28
CA ALA A 877 -10.55 32.59 21.63
C ALA A 877 -9.02 32.61 21.47
N GLU A 878 -8.33 31.50 21.78
CA GLU A 878 -6.88 31.39 21.63
C GLU A 878 -6.49 31.38 20.16
N PHE A 879 -7.20 30.61 19.33
CA PHE A 879 -6.99 30.60 17.89
C PHE A 879 -7.26 31.97 17.27
N SER A 880 -8.43 32.57 17.56
CA SER A 880 -8.82 33.87 17.00
C SER A 880 -7.77 34.94 17.29
N LYS A 881 -7.26 34.99 18.53
CA LYS A 881 -6.19 35.92 18.90
C LYS A 881 -4.90 35.66 18.12
N ALA A 882 -4.50 34.40 17.98
CA ALA A 882 -3.31 34.03 17.22
C ALA A 882 -3.45 34.40 15.74
N ALA A 883 -4.60 34.08 15.14
CA ALA A 883 -4.96 34.40 13.77
C ALA A 883 -4.92 35.92 13.51
N GLU A 884 -5.56 36.73 14.36
CA GLU A 884 -5.62 38.18 14.20
C GLU A 884 -4.26 38.88 14.19
N SER A 885 -3.27 38.30 14.87
CA SER A 885 -1.90 38.83 14.95
C SER A 885 -1.02 38.47 13.76
N VAL A 886 -1.41 37.45 12.98
CA VAL A 886 -0.53 36.78 12.00
C VAL A 886 -1.06 36.90 10.57
N TYR A 887 -2.38 36.94 10.38
CA TYR A 887 -3.00 37.09 9.05
C TYR A 887 -3.07 38.54 8.59
N LEU A 888 -2.77 38.75 7.31
CA LEU A 888 -2.83 40.04 6.64
C LEU A 888 -4.12 40.17 5.82
N CYS A 889 -4.77 41.33 5.88
CA CYS A 889 -5.96 41.71 5.12
C CYS A 889 -5.64 42.99 4.30
N GLY A 890 -5.00 42.83 3.14
CA GLY A 890 -4.61 43.95 2.28
C GLY A 890 -3.10 44.24 2.30
N ILE A 891 -2.69 45.51 2.08
CA ILE A 891 -1.28 45.96 2.03
C ILE A 891 -0.64 45.85 3.43
N ASN A 892 -0.24 44.64 3.83
CA ASN A 892 0.47 44.35 5.08
C ASN A 892 -0.26 44.84 6.36
N LEU A 893 -1.59 44.86 6.33
CA LEU A 893 -2.43 45.23 7.47
C LEU A 893 -2.91 43.96 8.18
N THR A 894 -2.65 43.80 9.48
CA THR A 894 -3.24 42.69 10.25
C THR A 894 -4.69 43.00 10.63
N ILE A 895 -5.49 41.98 10.91
CA ILE A 895 -6.89 42.17 11.37
C ILE A 895 -6.94 43.00 12.66
N GLU A 896 -6.00 42.80 13.58
CA GLU A 896 -5.87 43.61 14.79
C GLU A 896 -5.68 45.10 14.47
N LYS A 897 -4.82 45.42 13.50
CA LYS A 897 -4.62 46.80 13.03
C LYS A 897 -5.86 47.33 12.30
N LEU A 898 -6.51 46.51 11.47
CA LEU A 898 -7.75 46.89 10.78
C LEU A 898 -8.86 47.27 11.78
N LYS A 899 -9.06 46.47 12.84
CA LYS A 899 -10.02 46.77 13.91
C LYS A 899 -9.71 48.09 14.60
N THR A 900 -8.43 48.39 14.80
CA THR A 900 -7.98 49.66 15.42
C THR A 900 -8.32 50.83 14.51
N MET A 901 -7.98 50.74 13.21
CA MET A 901 -8.29 51.77 12.23
C MET A 901 -9.79 52.02 12.06
N LEU A 902 -10.62 50.96 12.09
CA LEU A 902 -12.08 51.09 11.99
C LEU A 902 -12.72 51.76 13.22
N LYS A 903 -12.08 51.71 14.39
CA LYS A 903 -12.52 52.43 15.60
C LYS A 903 -12.15 53.91 15.58
N GLU A 904 -11.14 54.29 14.81
CA GLU A 904 -10.59 55.64 14.73
C GLU A 904 -11.12 56.44 13.53
N ASN A 905 -11.71 55.77 12.54
CA ASN A 905 -12.25 56.39 11.31
C ASN A 905 -13.70 56.91 11.49
N ASP A 906 -13.98 58.06 10.89
CA ASP A 906 -15.33 58.57 10.67
C ASP A 906 -16.03 57.71 9.60
N GLU A 907 -17.28 57.33 9.82
CA GLU A 907 -18.00 56.21 9.16
C GLU A 907 -18.10 56.29 7.61
N ASP A 908 -17.76 57.43 6.99
CA ASP A 908 -18.16 57.74 5.61
C ASP A 908 -17.25 57.21 4.49
N ASN A 909 -15.99 56.80 4.75
CA ASN A 909 -15.05 56.43 3.66
C ASN A 909 -14.62 54.96 3.58
N GLY A 910 -14.78 54.16 4.65
CA GLY A 910 -14.39 52.74 4.68
C GLY A 910 -12.90 52.47 4.38
N ILE A 911 -12.44 51.23 4.63
CA ILE A 911 -11.06 50.79 4.35
C ILE A 911 -11.09 49.75 3.23
N CYS A 912 -10.43 50.04 2.11
CA CYS A 912 -10.32 49.13 0.98
C CYS A 912 -9.45 47.92 1.34
N LEU A 913 -9.94 46.71 1.08
CA LEU A 913 -9.25 45.45 1.41
C LEU A 913 -8.63 44.74 0.19
N ASN A 914 -8.75 45.34 -1.00
CA ASN A 914 -8.54 44.70 -2.32
C ASN A 914 -7.07 44.55 -2.78
N THR A 915 -6.11 44.45 -1.86
CA THR A 915 -4.68 44.50 -2.20
C THR A 915 -3.98 43.21 -1.75
N GLY A 916 -3.85 42.24 -2.66
CA GLY A 916 -2.94 41.10 -2.52
C GLY A 916 -3.55 39.85 -1.87
N SER A 917 -4.03 39.92 -0.61
CA SER A 917 -4.48 38.72 0.13
C SER A 917 -5.96 38.36 -0.06
N LEU A 918 -6.74 39.24 -0.69
CA LEU A 918 -8.18 39.10 -0.93
C LEU A 918 -8.53 39.32 -2.41
N SER A 919 -7.53 39.47 -3.29
CA SER A 919 -7.68 39.79 -4.71
C SER A 919 -6.92 38.77 -5.56
N HIS A 920 -7.63 37.88 -6.24
CA HIS A 920 -7.06 37.01 -7.27
C HIS A 920 -7.36 37.64 -8.63
N SER A 921 -6.44 38.44 -9.14
CA SER A 921 -6.52 38.91 -10.52
C SER A 921 -5.24 38.53 -11.26
N ASN A 922 -5.39 37.61 -12.22
CA ASN A 922 -4.56 37.37 -13.39
C ASN A 922 -3.13 36.86 -13.19
N SER A 923 -3.00 35.59 -12.78
CA SER A 923 -1.96 34.71 -13.32
C SER A 923 -2.38 33.25 -13.15
N PHE A 924 -2.20 32.43 -14.20
CA PHE A 924 -2.55 31.01 -14.24
C PHE A 924 -1.67 30.12 -13.33
N GLU A 925 -0.88 30.69 -12.40
CA GLU A 925 0.13 29.96 -11.63
C GLU A 925 0.30 30.43 -10.16
N ILE A 926 -0.64 31.18 -9.57
CA ILE A 926 -0.61 31.44 -8.11
C ILE A 926 -1.55 30.46 -7.42
N GLU A 927 -0.94 29.55 -6.66
CA GLU A 927 -1.62 28.57 -5.80
C GLU A 927 -2.52 29.28 -4.78
N ASN A 928 -3.85 29.21 -4.96
CA ASN A 928 -4.83 29.62 -3.95
C ASN A 928 -4.55 28.86 -2.64
N ARG A 929 -3.96 29.53 -1.64
CA ARG A 929 -3.62 28.85 -0.37
C ARG A 929 -4.88 28.75 0.51
N PRO A 930 -5.14 27.60 1.16
CA PRO A 930 -6.36 27.36 1.97
C PRO A 930 -6.65 28.38 3.08
N ASP A 931 -5.61 29.07 3.52
CA ASP A 931 -5.60 30.04 4.59
C ASP A 931 -6.25 31.38 4.22
N GLU A 932 -6.40 31.69 2.93
CA GLU A 932 -7.17 32.85 2.48
C GLU A 932 -8.63 32.80 2.93
N ASN A 933 -9.25 31.63 2.90
CA ASN A 933 -10.63 31.47 3.37
C ASN A 933 -10.73 31.74 4.89
N ILE A 934 -9.66 31.50 5.66
CA ILE A 934 -9.58 31.89 7.07
C ILE A 934 -9.53 33.40 7.19
N VAL A 935 -8.71 34.09 6.38
CA VAL A 935 -8.68 35.56 6.33
C VAL A 935 -10.05 36.12 6.00
N ARG A 936 -10.73 35.58 4.98
CA ARG A 936 -12.08 35.99 4.57
C ARG A 936 -13.08 35.81 5.70
N ALA A 937 -13.11 34.64 6.34
CA ALA A 937 -13.99 34.38 7.48
C ALA A 937 -13.68 35.29 8.67
N LEU A 938 -12.40 35.58 8.93
CA LEU A 938 -11.96 36.44 10.01
C LEU A 938 -12.31 37.91 9.76
N VAL A 939 -12.20 38.39 8.52
CA VAL A 939 -12.68 39.72 8.10
C VAL A 939 -14.20 39.79 8.24
N GLN A 940 -14.94 38.81 7.69
CA GLN A 940 -16.41 38.78 7.74
C GLN A 940 -16.95 38.70 9.17
N LYS A 941 -16.26 37.98 10.06
CA LYS A 941 -16.59 37.91 11.50
C LYS A 941 -16.43 39.22 12.23
N ASN A 942 -15.45 40.04 11.85
CA ASN A 942 -15.08 41.23 12.61
C ASN A 942 -15.57 42.54 11.99
N CYS A 943 -15.89 42.57 10.70
CA CYS A 943 -16.15 43.78 9.95
C CYS A 943 -17.49 43.74 9.21
N ARG A 944 -18.17 44.88 9.13
CA ARG A 944 -19.25 45.13 8.16
C ARG A 944 -18.62 45.49 6.82
N LEU A 945 -19.11 44.87 5.75
CA LEU A 945 -18.46 44.89 4.45
C LEU A 945 -19.42 45.34 3.37
N LYS A 946 -18.93 46.19 2.47
CA LYS A 946 -19.63 46.59 1.26
C LYS A 946 -18.76 46.42 0.03
N CYS A 947 -19.36 46.08 -1.10
CA CYS A 947 -18.69 46.13 -2.40
C CYS A 947 -19.02 47.44 -3.13
N LYS A 948 -18.01 48.03 -3.77
CA LYS A 948 -18.13 49.21 -4.63
C LYS A 948 -17.59 48.91 -6.02
N MET A 949 -18.25 49.41 -7.06
CA MET A 949 -17.70 49.33 -8.41
C MET A 949 -16.58 50.38 -8.56
N SER A 950 -15.49 50.03 -9.23
CA SER A 950 -14.42 50.98 -9.50
C SER A 950 -14.93 52.13 -10.37
N SER A 951 -14.36 53.31 -10.23
CA SER A 951 -14.79 54.51 -10.95
C SER A 951 -14.65 54.40 -12.48
N ASN A 952 -13.85 53.46 -12.97
CA ASN A 952 -13.71 53.11 -14.39
C ASN A 952 -14.68 52.00 -14.85
N GLY A 953 -15.50 51.44 -13.96
CA GLY A 953 -16.45 50.38 -14.28
C GLY A 953 -15.81 49.04 -14.65
N CYS A 954 -14.55 48.80 -14.28
CA CYS A 954 -13.80 47.61 -14.69
C CYS A 954 -13.57 46.56 -13.59
N SER A 955 -13.86 46.88 -12.32
CA SER A 955 -13.65 45.94 -11.20
C SER A 955 -14.57 46.21 -10.02
N MET A 956 -14.78 45.20 -9.17
CA MET A 956 -15.50 45.29 -7.91
C MET A 956 -14.52 45.25 -6.72
N SER A 957 -14.64 46.22 -5.80
CA SER A 957 -13.75 46.36 -4.64
C SER A 957 -14.46 46.25 -3.30
N LEU A 958 -13.84 45.57 -2.35
CA LEU A 958 -14.36 45.38 -1.00
C LEU A 958 -13.87 46.44 -0.02
N TYR A 959 -14.81 46.98 0.76
CA TYR A 959 -14.54 47.96 1.80
C TYR A 959 -15.05 47.46 3.14
N ALA A 960 -14.20 47.53 4.16
CA ALA A 960 -14.63 47.46 5.55
C ALA A 960 -15.16 48.82 5.98
N ILE A 961 -16.45 48.89 6.32
CA ILE A 961 -17.14 50.15 6.65
C ILE A 961 -17.38 50.34 8.15
N GLY A 962 -17.08 49.32 8.96
CA GLY A 962 -17.22 49.36 10.41
C GLY A 962 -17.00 47.98 11.04
N LEU A 963 -17.10 47.89 12.36
CA LEU A 963 -17.07 46.61 13.06
C LEU A 963 -18.44 45.92 12.94
N ARG A 964 -18.42 44.58 12.83
CA ARG A 964 -19.64 43.77 12.89
C ARG A 964 -20.02 43.58 14.36
N GLU A 965 -21.21 44.05 14.72
CA GLU A 965 -21.79 43.87 16.07
C GLU A 965 -23.00 42.90 16.05
N ASP A 966 -23.57 42.73 14.87
CA ASP A 966 -24.62 41.79 14.54
C ASP A 966 -24.07 40.36 14.35
N GLY A 967 -24.84 39.36 14.78
CA GLY A 967 -24.50 37.96 14.55
C GLY A 967 -24.61 37.57 13.07
N PHE A 968 -24.42 36.29 12.77
CA PHE A 968 -24.67 35.73 11.44
C PHE A 968 -26.10 35.22 11.33
N THR A 969 -26.74 35.48 10.20
CA THR A 969 -28.00 34.83 9.83
C THR A 969 -27.78 33.35 9.49
N GLU A 970 -28.80 32.50 9.64
CA GLU A 970 -28.66 31.08 9.27
C GLU A 970 -28.25 30.91 7.79
N SER A 971 -28.76 31.77 6.89
CA SER A 971 -28.42 31.73 5.47
C SER A 971 -26.96 32.05 5.19
N GLU A 972 -26.36 33.03 5.87
CA GLU A 972 -24.93 33.36 5.72
C GLU A 972 -24.03 32.16 6.08
N LEU A 973 -24.45 31.34 7.05
CA LEU A 973 -23.66 30.22 7.56
C LEU A 973 -23.50 29.07 6.56
N VAL A 974 -24.33 29.00 5.51
CA VAL A 974 -24.33 27.92 4.51
C VAL A 974 -23.39 28.22 3.34
N PHE A 975 -23.06 29.49 3.09
CA PHE A 975 -22.18 29.88 1.98
C PHE A 975 -20.72 29.93 2.40
N PRO A 976 -19.77 29.78 1.46
CA PRO A 976 -18.36 30.03 1.72
C PRO A 976 -18.08 31.43 2.29
N PRO A 977 -16.99 31.60 3.06
CA PRO A 977 -16.63 32.90 3.62
C PRO A 977 -16.57 34.00 2.57
N LEU A 978 -17.22 35.11 2.88
CA LEU A 978 -17.23 36.35 2.10
C LEU A 978 -17.86 36.26 0.70
N LEU A 979 -18.58 35.17 0.38
CA LEU A 979 -19.19 35.00 -0.95
C LEU A 979 -20.14 36.14 -1.33
N PHE A 980 -20.90 36.68 -0.37
CA PHE A 980 -21.84 37.78 -0.61
C PHE A 980 -21.46 39.04 0.18
N ALA A 981 -21.50 40.19 -0.49
CA ALA A 981 -21.38 41.51 0.15
C ALA A 981 -22.45 42.47 -0.37
N GLU A 982 -22.95 43.36 0.48
CA GLU A 982 -23.93 44.38 0.06
C GLU A 982 -23.25 45.41 -0.86
N SER A 983 -23.93 45.76 -1.95
CA SER A 983 -23.50 46.89 -2.79
C SER A 983 -23.70 48.22 -2.07
N ASP A 984 -22.72 49.12 -2.17
CA ASP A 984 -22.89 50.51 -1.73
C ASP A 984 -23.83 51.30 -2.66
N GLU A 985 -24.04 50.82 -3.89
CA GLU A 985 -24.94 51.40 -4.87
C GLU A 985 -26.33 50.73 -4.77
N ALA A 986 -27.32 51.50 -4.34
CA ALA A 986 -28.69 51.02 -4.07
C ALA A 986 -29.39 50.35 -5.27
N ASP A 987 -29.01 50.69 -6.51
CA ASP A 987 -29.64 50.23 -7.76
C ASP A 987 -28.75 49.30 -8.60
N SER A 988 -27.62 48.81 -8.07
CA SER A 988 -26.72 47.95 -8.85
C SER A 988 -27.37 46.59 -9.16
N ARG A 989 -27.69 46.37 -10.45
CA ARG A 989 -28.10 45.07 -11.02
C ARG A 989 -26.93 44.23 -11.51
N ILE A 990 -25.70 44.62 -11.19
CA ILE A 990 -24.54 43.81 -11.51
C ILE A 990 -24.38 42.74 -10.44
N LEU A 991 -24.29 41.49 -10.85
CA LEU A 991 -24.01 40.34 -10.00
C LEU A 991 -22.52 40.28 -9.64
N THR A 992 -21.64 40.31 -10.65
CA THR A 992 -20.16 40.22 -10.49
C THR A 992 -19.42 40.52 -11.81
N GLU A 993 -18.09 40.35 -11.85
CA GLU A 993 -17.23 40.51 -13.03
C GLU A 993 -17.33 39.31 -14.01
N GLU A 994 -17.31 39.56 -15.32
CA GLU A 994 -17.49 38.50 -16.33
C GLU A 994 -16.33 37.48 -16.37
N ASN A 995 -15.09 37.96 -16.54
CA ASN A 995 -13.92 37.11 -16.83
C ASN A 995 -13.05 36.76 -15.60
N SER A 996 -13.57 36.94 -14.39
CA SER A 996 -12.84 36.66 -13.15
C SER A 996 -13.04 35.19 -12.75
N ILE A 997 -11.98 34.37 -12.75
CA ILE A 997 -12.01 33.00 -12.21
C ILE A 997 -11.44 33.03 -10.79
N GLY A 998 -12.07 32.32 -9.84
CA GLY A 998 -11.69 32.40 -8.42
C GLY A 998 -12.25 33.65 -7.73
N ARG A 999 -13.49 34.03 -8.08
CA ARG A 999 -14.13 35.25 -7.59
C ARG A 999 -14.31 35.23 -6.08
N ASN A 1000 -14.10 36.39 -5.47
CA ASN A 1000 -14.12 36.53 -4.01
C ASN A 1000 -15.42 37.09 -3.45
N ILE A 1001 -16.21 37.79 -4.28
CA ILE A 1001 -17.40 38.53 -3.84
C ILE A 1001 -18.47 38.51 -4.94
N ILE A 1002 -19.72 38.30 -4.53
CA ILE A 1002 -20.93 38.43 -5.33
C ILE A 1002 -21.81 39.51 -4.70
N ASN A 1003 -22.41 40.37 -5.52
CA ASN A 1003 -23.32 41.39 -5.04
C ASN A 1003 -24.57 40.75 -4.40
N ALA A 1004 -24.72 40.89 -3.09
CA ALA A 1004 -25.84 40.36 -2.32
C ALA A 1004 -27.18 41.00 -2.71
N SER A 1005 -27.16 42.22 -3.27
CA SER A 1005 -28.35 42.97 -3.66
C SER A 1005 -28.96 42.51 -4.98
N HIS A 1006 -28.26 41.68 -5.76
CA HIS A 1006 -28.75 41.18 -7.04
C HIS A 1006 -30.00 40.27 -6.84
N PRO A 1007 -31.03 40.32 -7.71
CA PRO A 1007 -32.25 39.51 -7.55
C PRO A 1007 -32.00 38.01 -7.39
N PHE A 1008 -31.06 37.44 -8.16
CA PHE A 1008 -30.63 36.05 -8.00
C PHE A 1008 -29.99 35.79 -6.63
N SER A 1009 -29.09 36.67 -6.17
CA SER A 1009 -28.40 36.53 -4.87
C SER A 1009 -29.39 36.59 -3.71
N ARG A 1010 -30.35 37.52 -3.74
CA ARG A 1010 -31.43 37.61 -2.74
C ARG A 1010 -32.26 36.35 -2.70
N TRP A 1011 -32.69 35.87 -3.88
CA TRP A 1011 -33.43 34.61 -3.95
C TRP A 1011 -32.63 33.44 -3.38
N LEU A 1012 -31.35 33.33 -3.74
CA LEU A 1012 -30.48 32.25 -3.30
C LEU A 1012 -30.27 32.28 -1.78
N THR A 1013 -30.06 33.47 -1.20
CA THR A 1013 -29.87 33.67 0.24
C THR A 1013 -31.16 33.46 1.04
N ASP A 1014 -32.30 33.94 0.56
CA ASP A 1014 -33.61 33.73 1.19
C ASP A 1014 -34.01 32.25 1.25
N ASN A 1015 -33.53 31.44 0.29
CA ASN A 1015 -33.88 30.02 0.17
C ASN A 1015 -32.73 29.07 0.57
N ALA A 1016 -31.60 29.58 1.06
CA ALA A 1016 -30.38 28.83 1.30
C ALA A 1016 -30.59 27.61 2.23
N ILE A 1017 -31.35 27.77 3.31
CA ILE A 1017 -31.61 26.71 4.30
C ILE A 1017 -32.40 25.55 3.70
N GLU A 1018 -33.44 25.86 2.92
CA GLU A 1018 -34.26 24.82 2.29
C GLU A 1018 -33.51 24.15 1.14
N LEU A 1019 -32.68 24.89 0.41
CA LEU A 1019 -31.78 24.35 -0.60
C LEU A 1019 -30.76 23.39 0.02
N GLU A 1020 -30.13 23.75 1.14
CA GLU A 1020 -29.18 22.86 1.83
C GLU A 1020 -29.84 21.58 2.35
N ARG A 1021 -31.06 21.68 2.88
CA ARG A 1021 -31.80 20.53 3.44
C ARG A 1021 -32.35 19.58 2.38
N SER A 1022 -32.94 20.13 1.32
CA SER A 1022 -33.73 19.36 0.35
C SER A 1022 -33.07 19.23 -1.03
N TYR A 1023 -32.09 20.09 -1.37
CA TYR A 1023 -31.49 20.20 -2.71
C TYR A 1023 -29.97 20.47 -2.68
N ARG A 1024 -29.26 19.90 -1.70
CA ARG A 1024 -27.83 20.17 -1.43
C ARG A 1024 -26.92 20.08 -2.66
N GLY A 1025 -27.15 19.09 -3.53
CA GLY A 1025 -26.38 18.93 -4.76
C GLY A 1025 -26.52 20.11 -5.72
N SER A 1026 -27.72 20.68 -5.84
CA SER A 1026 -27.98 21.88 -6.64
C SER A 1026 -27.34 23.12 -6.02
N LEU A 1027 -27.40 23.27 -4.70
CA LEU A 1027 -26.77 24.38 -4.00
C LEU A 1027 -25.25 24.37 -4.17
N ASN A 1028 -24.61 23.21 -3.97
CA ASN A 1028 -23.17 23.03 -4.16
C ASN A 1028 -22.74 23.31 -5.61
N ALA A 1029 -23.53 22.89 -6.60
CA ALA A 1029 -23.25 23.19 -8.00
C ALA A 1029 -23.35 24.69 -8.31
N ILE A 1030 -24.34 25.38 -7.74
CA ILE A 1030 -24.45 26.85 -7.85
C ILE A 1030 -23.25 27.54 -7.21
N ILE A 1031 -22.88 27.18 -5.97
CA ILE A 1031 -21.75 27.77 -5.25
C ILE A 1031 -20.44 27.58 -6.03
N LYS A 1032 -20.20 26.36 -6.52
CA LYS A 1032 -19.03 26.05 -7.35
C LYS A 1032 -18.99 26.93 -8.59
N CYS A 1033 -20.12 27.02 -9.30
CA CYS A 1033 -20.25 27.81 -10.52
C CYS A 1033 -19.97 29.31 -10.28
N LEU A 1034 -20.52 29.88 -9.20
CA LEU A 1034 -20.27 31.28 -8.80
C LEU A 1034 -18.79 31.59 -8.56
N ARG A 1035 -18.03 30.61 -8.08
CA ARG A 1035 -16.61 30.77 -7.72
C ARG A 1035 -15.65 30.49 -8.88
N GLU A 1036 -15.92 29.45 -9.67
CA GLU A 1036 -14.93 28.85 -10.58
C GLU A 1036 -15.16 29.15 -12.07
N GLU A 1037 -16.33 29.64 -12.48
CA GLU A 1037 -16.70 29.70 -13.91
C GLU A 1037 -16.86 31.14 -14.43
N ASP A 1038 -16.63 31.40 -15.73
CA ASP A 1038 -16.89 32.72 -16.33
C ASP A 1038 -18.39 33.08 -16.42
N GLY A 1039 -18.71 34.33 -16.75
CA GLY A 1039 -20.09 34.82 -16.85
C GLY A 1039 -21.00 34.04 -17.81
N ASP A 1040 -20.44 33.53 -18.91
CA ASP A 1040 -21.20 32.78 -19.92
C ASP A 1040 -21.55 31.38 -19.41
N ILE A 1041 -20.58 30.67 -18.84
CA ILE A 1041 -20.78 29.34 -18.24
C ILE A 1041 -21.72 29.44 -17.03
N MET A 1042 -21.54 30.46 -16.17
CA MET A 1042 -22.43 30.72 -15.05
C MET A 1042 -23.87 30.92 -15.51
N THR A 1043 -24.08 31.72 -16.55
CA THR A 1043 -25.42 31.94 -17.11
C THR A 1043 -26.04 30.63 -17.57
N ALA A 1044 -25.28 29.79 -18.28
CA ALA A 1044 -25.79 28.52 -18.80
C ALA A 1044 -26.13 27.52 -17.69
N GLU A 1045 -25.19 27.23 -16.79
CA GLU A 1045 -25.33 26.18 -15.79
C GLU A 1045 -26.27 26.57 -14.64
N ILE A 1046 -26.19 27.81 -14.13
CA ILE A 1046 -27.10 28.28 -13.07
C ILE A 1046 -28.53 28.29 -13.59
N ASN A 1047 -28.80 28.84 -14.78
CA ASN A 1047 -30.16 28.87 -15.32
C ASN A 1047 -30.70 27.46 -15.60
N LYS A 1048 -29.86 26.52 -16.01
CA LYS A 1048 -30.23 25.10 -16.16
C LYS A 1048 -30.58 24.46 -14.81
N ILE A 1049 -29.82 24.73 -13.76
CA ILE A 1049 -30.15 24.26 -12.39
C ILE A 1049 -31.49 24.85 -11.93
N LEU A 1050 -31.71 26.15 -12.14
CA LEU A 1050 -32.98 26.82 -11.83
C LEU A 1050 -34.16 26.20 -12.59
N GLN A 1051 -34.00 25.90 -13.88
CA GLN A 1051 -35.00 25.20 -14.68
C GLN A 1051 -35.29 23.81 -14.14
N ASN A 1052 -34.27 23.03 -13.78
CA ASN A 1052 -34.45 21.71 -13.19
C ASN A 1052 -35.25 21.78 -11.88
N LEU A 1053 -34.95 22.76 -11.02
CA LEU A 1053 -35.70 22.99 -9.78
C LEU A 1053 -37.17 23.36 -10.04
N ARG A 1054 -37.46 24.14 -11.09
CA ARG A 1054 -38.84 24.47 -11.53
C ARG A 1054 -39.63 23.24 -11.98
N MET A 1055 -38.96 22.24 -12.55
CA MET A 1055 -39.59 21.02 -13.09
C MET A 1055 -39.94 19.99 -12.01
N ILE A 1056 -39.46 20.16 -10.78
CA ILE A 1056 -39.78 19.26 -9.66
C ILE A 1056 -41.24 19.50 -9.23
N SER A 1057 -42.09 18.48 -9.39
CA SER A 1057 -43.56 18.56 -9.24
C SER A 1057 -44.04 18.98 -7.85
N ARG A 1058 -43.17 18.89 -6.82
CA ARG A 1058 -43.38 19.41 -5.47
C ARG A 1058 -42.12 20.09 -4.95
N CYS A 1059 -41.58 21.03 -5.72
CA CYS A 1059 -40.43 21.81 -5.29
C CYS A 1059 -40.77 22.60 -4.02
N LYS A 1060 -39.96 22.47 -2.97
CA LYS A 1060 -40.16 23.18 -1.70
C LYS A 1060 -39.69 24.65 -1.76
N VAL A 1061 -38.97 25.00 -2.81
CA VAL A 1061 -38.46 26.35 -3.07
C VAL A 1061 -39.17 26.92 -4.29
N ARG A 1062 -39.72 28.13 -4.17
CA ARG A 1062 -40.31 28.84 -5.31
C ARG A 1062 -39.20 29.47 -6.13
N VAL A 1063 -39.13 29.18 -7.43
CA VAL A 1063 -38.11 29.72 -8.34
C VAL A 1063 -38.75 30.66 -9.37
N PRO A 1064 -38.72 32.00 -9.16
CA PRO A 1064 -39.25 32.98 -10.11
C PRO A 1064 -38.50 32.97 -11.46
N ASN A 1065 -39.08 33.50 -12.54
CA ASN A 1065 -38.41 33.57 -13.86
C ASN A 1065 -37.51 34.82 -14.02
N ASP A 1066 -37.72 35.85 -13.21
CA ASP A 1066 -37.03 37.13 -13.26
C ASP A 1066 -35.65 37.12 -12.57
N ILE A 1067 -35.26 35.99 -11.99
CA ILE A 1067 -33.94 35.75 -11.40
C ILE A 1067 -32.96 35.01 -12.34
N ASP A 1068 -33.39 34.64 -13.55
CA ASP A 1068 -32.51 34.02 -14.54
C ASP A 1068 -31.41 35.01 -14.94
N LEU A 1069 -30.16 34.55 -14.89
CA LEU A 1069 -28.97 35.33 -15.20
C LEU A 1069 -28.93 35.70 -16.68
N LYS A 1070 -28.43 36.89 -16.99
CA LYS A 1070 -28.28 37.47 -18.33
C LYS A 1070 -26.92 38.15 -18.45
N GLY A 1071 -26.45 38.35 -19.69
CA GLY A 1071 -25.19 39.06 -19.95
C GLY A 1071 -25.11 40.47 -19.34
N SER A 1072 -26.26 41.15 -19.13
CA SER A 1072 -26.33 42.46 -18.46
C SER A 1072 -26.03 42.42 -16.96
N ASP A 1073 -26.03 41.24 -16.36
CA ASP A 1073 -25.78 41.06 -14.93
C ASP A 1073 -24.27 40.96 -14.64
N PHE A 1074 -23.41 41.01 -15.66
CA PHE A 1074 -21.96 40.95 -15.52
C PHE A 1074 -21.28 42.26 -15.92
N LEU A 1075 -20.24 42.63 -15.17
CA LEU A 1075 -19.34 43.72 -15.52
C LEU A 1075 -18.37 43.24 -16.62
N ARG A 1076 -18.43 43.85 -17.80
CA ARG A 1076 -17.56 43.54 -18.95
C ARG A 1076 -16.42 44.55 -19.05
N ILE A 1077 -15.21 44.06 -19.31
CA ILE A 1077 -14.07 44.90 -19.72
C ILE A 1077 -14.25 45.15 -21.22
N GLU A 1078 -14.38 46.42 -21.63
CA GLU A 1078 -14.26 46.79 -23.06
C GLU A 1078 -12.81 46.75 -23.53
#